data_AF-A0A9P0J4R2-F1
#
_entry.id   AF-A0A9P0J4R2-F1
#
_cell.length_a   1.000
_cell.length_b   1.000
_cell.length_c   1.000
_cell.angle_alpha   90.00
_cell.angle_beta   90.00
_cell.angle_gamma   90.00
#
_symmetry.space_group_name_H-M   'P 1'
#
loop_
_entity.id
_entity.type
_entity.pdbx_description
1 polymer ?
#
loop_
_entity_poly.entity_id
_entity_poly.type
_entity_poly.pdbx_seq_one_letter_code
_entity_poly.pdbx_strand_id
1 'polypeptide(L)'
;MLEKMIPRVYWSIENVELSEDMQNKLIKNFPQDYKKSKSAYNEASEKLKKLLNQLEKLQIIFLKTLLNDNDQTDTIVSSRVLFSRRFQSFTQENMIYWRNDPMLKLPGPVLLSTFFRLSFLLRELLSEELVDVNDLKIHPNIFYLENYNFFGIERIGADIDDDVIEINSAAGLITILTRIIRNTEDRNANIHIADAVMNRILSFDHLPTDKIHVFSVLLNNIMCLYHVASHRQLIEYVAFKERLAELSIDYALVDYELKTTNENKDVLEHTLKDIEKKVCLSSRHIAWLKSLIFVATNEQILEWILMIISHTLRYCSDIEEELFRFVPDFYIDNLLGLAVLLPDYTNITQTFDDIIVGKKWLATLIAEILMKIFNDQRIIHPKSREIITQGVTLYLTHPKSIVLLQEVSEKSRLRAIKSIFKPMERKIWIKTNLILMLIWYGSGFAFRYTRPPHLKNKHVSTQGALEEIVFSNMGTVRPPATVLQNDIRKFIAYDKETASNFINNSLNYLNWAFSEFISLFQEIKDINGNNSFIISSEEVNKLKSCGKSFIYTVTLLRVIEMMIHFDRNIIIDQEGSLGRVFQLICQILNRINASSSTFSHILASSLPYMECVHKFTILVATTGVLLSMLEGEINKKVSEENAERPSKISSIPEITDVLISDPNFNLSSLDFIILSENENDEPFSLNFYKTYINKEEFEKVGDMYQHLDWYMKRHKSMASSINEEDLCIICYSNKNSVTLIPCRHQCCKLCINHHILYSRVCFYCKGRIESVVDTNNLSTVIHDFGTEPPPLS
;
A
#
# COMPACT_ATOMS: atom_id res chain seq x y z
N MET A 1 4.81 -45.48 6.07
CA MET A 1 6.21 -45.21 5.64
C MET A 1 6.89 -44.20 6.56
N LEU A 2 6.29 -43.01 6.77
CA LEU A 2 6.84 -41.94 7.62
C LEU A 2 7.23 -42.39 9.02
N GLU A 3 6.37 -43.15 9.69
CA GLU A 3 6.63 -43.67 11.04
C GLU A 3 7.85 -44.61 11.13
N LYS A 4 8.15 -45.36 10.05
CA LYS A 4 9.34 -46.20 9.99
C LYS A 4 10.62 -45.38 9.80
N MET A 5 10.54 -44.27 9.06
CA MET A 5 11.71 -43.43 8.74
C MET A 5 11.98 -42.36 9.81
N ILE A 6 10.94 -41.80 10.42
CA ILE A 6 11.01 -40.82 11.51
C ILE A 6 10.19 -41.37 12.70
N PRO A 7 10.79 -42.26 13.51
CA PRO A 7 10.08 -42.96 14.59
C PRO A 7 9.89 -42.10 15.84
N ARG A 8 10.66 -41.02 15.99
CA ARG A 8 10.57 -40.06 17.08
C ARG A 8 9.95 -38.77 16.58
N VAL A 9 9.25 -38.03 17.44
CA VAL A 9 8.56 -36.77 17.10
C VAL A 9 8.95 -35.68 18.08
N TYR A 10 8.89 -34.43 17.62
CA TYR A 10 9.20 -33.24 18.42
C TYR A 10 8.12 -32.17 18.22
N TRP A 11 7.69 -31.58 19.34
CA TRP A 11 6.66 -30.54 19.42
C TRP A 11 7.36 -29.19 19.40
N SER A 12 7.28 -28.41 18.34
CA SER A 12 8.12 -27.22 18.16
C SER A 12 7.59 -26.00 18.92
N ILE A 13 7.63 -26.02 20.26
CA ILE A 13 7.05 -24.94 21.10
C ILE A 13 8.10 -23.90 21.53
N GLU A 14 9.38 -24.27 21.57
CA GLU A 14 10.46 -23.35 21.97
C GLU A 14 10.63 -22.12 21.04
N ASN A 15 10.10 -22.18 19.82
CA ASN A 15 10.25 -21.13 18.80
C ASN A 15 8.96 -20.34 18.56
N VAL A 16 7.93 -20.49 19.41
CA VAL A 16 6.66 -19.80 19.27
C VAL A 16 6.61 -18.63 20.22
N GLU A 17 6.40 -17.42 19.70
CA GLU A 17 6.18 -16.23 20.51
C GLU A 17 4.81 -16.35 21.21
N LEU A 18 4.83 -16.87 22.43
CA LEU A 18 3.67 -16.94 23.31
C LEU A 18 3.67 -15.70 24.22
N SER A 19 2.48 -15.21 24.57
CA SER A 19 2.37 -14.16 25.59
C SER A 19 3.02 -14.63 26.91
N GLU A 20 3.57 -13.70 27.69
CA GLU A 20 4.32 -14.02 28.91
C GLU A 20 3.50 -14.90 29.89
N ASP A 21 2.18 -14.68 29.96
CA ASP A 21 1.24 -15.52 30.71
C ASP A 21 1.08 -16.93 30.14
N MET A 22 0.98 -17.09 28.82
CA MET A 22 0.92 -18.41 28.18
C MET A 22 2.25 -19.14 28.25
N GLN A 23 3.36 -18.42 28.11
CA GLN A 23 4.70 -18.97 28.21
C GLN A 23 4.95 -19.53 29.62
N ASN A 24 4.54 -18.78 30.66
CA ASN A 24 4.62 -19.22 32.05
C ASN A 24 3.67 -20.41 32.38
N LYS A 25 2.48 -20.46 31.77
CA LYS A 25 1.50 -21.56 31.96
C LYS A 25 1.88 -22.84 31.22
N LEU A 26 2.41 -22.73 30.01
CA LEU A 26 2.63 -23.86 29.09
C LEU A 26 4.04 -24.46 29.25
N ILE A 27 5.11 -23.66 29.33
CA ILE A 27 6.50 -24.18 29.37
C ILE A 27 6.82 -24.88 30.70
N LYS A 28 6.26 -24.41 31.83
CA LYS A 28 6.48 -25.03 33.15
C LYS A 28 5.87 -26.43 33.30
N ASN A 29 4.91 -26.80 32.45
CA ASN A 29 4.16 -28.05 32.53
C ASN A 29 4.52 -29.09 31.46
N PHE A 30 5.54 -28.81 30.62
CA PHE A 30 5.98 -29.70 29.56
C PHE A 30 6.64 -30.99 30.08
N PRO A 31 6.53 -32.14 29.38
CA PRO A 31 7.15 -33.39 29.82
C PRO A 31 8.67 -33.26 29.98
N GLN A 32 9.22 -33.74 31.10
CA GLN A 32 10.66 -33.63 31.41
C GLN A 32 11.57 -34.28 30.34
N ASP A 33 11.06 -35.30 29.62
CA ASP A 33 11.77 -36.02 28.56
C ASP A 33 11.81 -35.31 27.20
N TYR A 34 11.20 -34.13 27.08
CA TYR A 34 11.05 -33.40 25.82
C TYR A 34 12.39 -33.13 25.09
N LYS A 35 13.46 -32.78 25.84
CA LYS A 35 14.80 -32.58 25.26
C LYS A 35 15.41 -33.84 24.65
N LYS A 36 15.13 -35.01 25.25
CA LYS A 36 15.59 -36.31 24.75
C LYS A 36 14.86 -36.69 23.46
N SER A 37 13.56 -36.43 23.39
CA SER A 37 12.76 -36.60 22.17
C SER A 37 13.20 -35.69 21.04
N LYS A 38 13.56 -34.42 21.34
CA LYS A 38 14.16 -33.47 20.39
C LYS A 38 15.45 -34.01 19.78
N SER A 39 16.37 -34.46 20.62
CA SER A 39 17.66 -35.00 20.15
C SER A 39 17.46 -36.21 19.24
N ALA A 40 16.60 -37.15 19.63
CA ALA A 40 16.34 -38.35 18.85
C ALA A 40 15.60 -38.07 17.54
N TYR A 41 14.71 -37.06 17.52
CA TYR A 41 14.07 -36.55 16.30
C TYR A 41 15.10 -35.97 15.33
N ASN A 42 15.98 -35.08 15.83
CA ASN A 42 17.02 -34.46 15.01
C ASN A 42 17.98 -35.51 14.43
N GLU A 43 18.35 -36.53 15.21
CA GLU A 43 19.19 -37.63 14.71
C GLU A 43 18.50 -38.42 13.58
N ALA A 44 17.20 -38.67 13.69
CA ALA A 44 16.42 -39.32 12.63
C ALA A 44 16.35 -38.46 11.36
N SER A 45 16.13 -37.15 11.50
CA SER A 45 16.15 -36.20 10.38
C SER A 45 17.52 -36.14 9.69
N GLU A 46 18.62 -36.14 10.44
CA GLU A 46 19.97 -36.15 9.86
C GLU A 46 20.27 -37.46 9.11
N LYS A 47 19.80 -38.61 9.61
CA LYS A 47 19.90 -39.88 8.87
C LYS A 47 19.12 -39.82 7.55
N LEU A 48 17.90 -39.29 7.58
CA LEU A 48 17.08 -39.09 6.40
C LEU A 48 17.78 -38.19 5.36
N LYS A 49 18.31 -37.04 5.80
CA LYS A 49 19.05 -36.10 4.96
C LYS A 49 20.25 -36.74 4.27
N LYS A 50 21.03 -37.57 4.98
CA LYS A 50 22.17 -38.30 4.39
C LYS A 50 21.76 -39.26 3.28
N LEU A 51 20.65 -39.97 3.44
CA LEU A 51 20.12 -40.87 2.41
C LEU A 51 19.64 -40.10 1.17
N LEU A 52 18.91 -38.99 1.39
CA LEU A 52 18.41 -38.15 0.31
C LEU A 52 19.53 -37.52 -0.51
N ASN A 53 20.60 -37.05 0.14
CA ASN A 53 21.76 -36.48 -0.54
C ASN A 53 22.41 -37.45 -1.54
N GLN A 54 22.37 -38.78 -1.29
CA GLN A 54 22.91 -39.76 -2.24
C GLN A 54 22.05 -39.84 -3.51
N LEU A 55 20.72 -39.85 -3.34
CA LEU A 55 19.78 -39.85 -4.45
C LEU A 55 19.88 -38.57 -5.28
N GLU A 56 19.96 -37.42 -4.61
CA GLU A 56 20.10 -36.13 -5.28
C GLU A 56 21.36 -36.06 -6.14
N LYS A 57 22.51 -36.55 -5.63
CA LYS A 57 23.75 -36.62 -6.42
C LYS A 57 23.57 -37.43 -7.70
N LEU A 58 22.88 -38.57 -7.64
CA LEU A 58 22.61 -39.38 -8.83
C LEU A 58 21.70 -38.65 -9.83
N GLN A 59 20.67 -37.93 -9.34
CA GLN A 59 19.80 -37.11 -10.17
C GLN A 59 20.57 -35.99 -10.87
N ILE A 60 21.48 -35.30 -10.16
CA ILE A 60 22.32 -34.25 -10.74
C ILE A 60 23.26 -34.82 -11.82
N ILE A 61 23.90 -35.98 -11.58
CA ILE A 61 24.76 -36.64 -12.58
C ILE A 61 23.97 -37.01 -13.84
N PHE A 62 22.75 -37.53 -13.67
CA PHE A 62 21.85 -37.85 -14.79
C PHE A 62 21.50 -36.59 -15.60
N LEU A 63 21.07 -35.51 -14.92
CA LEU A 63 20.75 -34.24 -15.57
C LEU A 63 21.98 -33.61 -16.25
N LYS A 64 23.19 -33.72 -15.65
CA LYS A 64 24.43 -33.22 -16.25
C LYS A 64 24.75 -33.93 -17.57
N THR A 65 24.43 -35.22 -17.66
CA THR A 65 24.56 -35.98 -18.92
C THR A 65 23.63 -35.45 -20.01
N LEU A 66 22.42 -35.02 -19.65
CA LEU A 66 21.43 -34.47 -20.60
C LEU A 66 21.73 -33.03 -21.04
N LEU A 67 22.53 -32.29 -20.27
CA LEU A 67 22.92 -30.89 -20.55
C LEU A 67 24.33 -30.77 -21.16
N ASN A 68 24.79 -31.82 -21.85
CA ASN A 68 26.04 -31.80 -22.59
C ASN A 68 25.98 -30.81 -23.76
N ASP A 69 27.01 -29.98 -23.90
CA ASP A 69 27.13 -28.98 -24.98
C ASP A 69 28.22 -29.33 -26.00
N ASN A 70 29.06 -30.32 -25.69
CA ASN A 70 30.23 -30.67 -26.50
C ASN A 70 29.94 -31.75 -27.55
N ASP A 71 28.68 -32.16 -27.70
CA ASP A 71 28.24 -33.20 -28.65
C ASP A 71 27.52 -32.65 -29.89
N GLN A 72 27.64 -31.35 -30.14
CA GLN A 72 27.17 -30.73 -31.38
C GLN A 72 27.97 -31.23 -32.60
N THR A 73 27.28 -31.33 -33.74
CA THR A 73 27.86 -31.63 -35.06
C THR A 73 27.36 -30.63 -36.09
N ASP A 74 27.95 -30.59 -37.28
CA ASP A 74 27.54 -29.66 -38.36
C ASP A 74 26.05 -29.77 -38.74
N THR A 75 25.41 -30.90 -38.46
CA THR A 75 24.00 -31.18 -38.79
C THR A 75 23.07 -31.31 -37.58
N ILE A 76 23.61 -31.44 -36.36
CA ILE A 76 22.82 -31.73 -35.15
C ILE A 76 23.25 -30.79 -34.01
N VAL A 77 22.27 -30.09 -33.44
CA VAL A 77 22.46 -29.22 -32.27
C VAL A 77 22.84 -30.03 -31.02
N SER A 78 23.51 -29.40 -30.05
CA SER A 78 23.95 -30.11 -28.82
C SER A 78 22.78 -30.72 -28.03
N SER A 79 23.06 -31.74 -27.21
CA SER A 79 22.05 -32.32 -26.31
C SER A 79 21.42 -31.28 -25.40
N ARG A 80 22.19 -30.28 -24.95
CA ARG A 80 21.69 -29.15 -24.16
C ARG A 80 20.62 -28.35 -24.90
N VAL A 81 20.82 -28.05 -26.18
CA VAL A 81 19.83 -27.33 -26.99
C VAL A 81 18.55 -28.17 -27.15
N LEU A 82 18.68 -29.46 -27.41
CA LEU A 82 17.53 -30.38 -27.48
C LEU A 82 16.79 -30.46 -26.14
N PHE A 83 17.51 -30.55 -25.03
CA PHE A 83 16.95 -30.53 -23.69
C PHE A 83 16.19 -29.23 -23.44
N SER A 84 16.77 -28.08 -23.78
CA SER A 84 16.14 -26.77 -23.61
C SER A 84 14.80 -26.67 -24.32
N ARG A 85 14.72 -27.14 -25.58
CA ARG A 85 13.47 -27.21 -26.35
C ARG A 85 12.43 -28.10 -25.67
N ARG A 86 12.83 -29.31 -25.25
CA ARG A 86 11.93 -30.23 -24.55
C ARG A 86 11.49 -29.73 -23.18
N PHE A 87 12.37 -29.03 -22.45
CA PHE A 87 12.06 -28.48 -21.14
C PHE A 87 11.03 -27.35 -21.24
N GLN A 88 11.09 -26.57 -22.31
CA GLN A 88 10.05 -25.59 -22.61
C GLN A 88 8.69 -26.26 -22.85
N SER A 89 8.63 -27.31 -23.70
CA SER A 89 7.39 -28.09 -23.90
C SER A 89 6.90 -28.77 -22.63
N PHE A 90 7.82 -29.26 -21.80
CA PHE A 90 7.49 -29.83 -20.49
C PHE A 90 6.80 -28.81 -19.59
N THR A 91 7.34 -27.59 -19.53
CA THR A 91 6.74 -26.51 -18.74
C THR A 91 5.34 -26.16 -19.29
N GLN A 92 5.20 -26.04 -20.61
CA GLN A 92 3.91 -25.82 -21.28
C GLN A 92 2.87 -26.90 -20.95
N GLU A 93 3.26 -28.17 -21.02
CA GLU A 93 2.36 -29.28 -20.76
C GLU A 93 1.84 -29.30 -19.31
N ASN A 94 2.60 -28.73 -18.38
CA ASN A 94 2.21 -28.58 -16.99
C ASN A 94 1.52 -27.22 -16.70
N MET A 95 1.32 -26.37 -17.72
CA MET A 95 0.63 -25.08 -17.65
C MET A 95 -0.83 -25.12 -18.14
N ILE A 96 -1.48 -26.29 -18.21
CA ILE A 96 -2.87 -26.36 -18.70
C ILE A 96 -3.80 -25.66 -17.70
N TYR A 97 -4.10 -24.39 -17.97
CA TYR A 97 -5.11 -23.62 -17.26
C TYR A 97 -6.48 -24.17 -17.64
N TRP A 98 -7.16 -24.81 -16.68
CA TRP A 98 -8.58 -25.12 -16.81
C TRP A 98 -9.33 -24.24 -15.84
N ARG A 99 -10.15 -23.31 -16.35
CA ARG A 99 -10.99 -22.41 -15.55
C ARG A 99 -10.22 -21.71 -14.40
N ASN A 100 -9.11 -21.06 -14.72
CA ASN A 100 -8.28 -20.26 -13.80
C ASN A 100 -7.46 -21.04 -12.74
N ASP A 101 -7.51 -22.37 -12.72
CA ASP A 101 -6.61 -23.20 -11.91
C ASP A 101 -5.64 -24.00 -12.80
N PRO A 102 -4.32 -23.99 -12.52
CA PRO A 102 -3.36 -24.81 -13.26
C PRO A 102 -3.58 -26.29 -12.94
N MET A 103 -4.03 -27.06 -13.93
CA MET A 103 -4.04 -28.52 -13.85
C MET A 103 -2.63 -29.03 -14.17
N LEU A 104 -1.81 -29.16 -13.12
CA LEU A 104 -0.47 -29.74 -13.25
C LEU A 104 -0.58 -31.22 -13.63
N LYS A 105 -0.01 -31.62 -14.77
CA LYS A 105 0.05 -33.05 -15.17
C LYS A 105 0.86 -33.87 -14.17
N LEU A 106 1.89 -33.28 -13.59
CA LEU A 106 2.74 -33.89 -12.58
C LEU A 106 2.42 -33.37 -11.18
N PRO A 107 2.64 -34.17 -10.12
CA PRO A 107 2.48 -33.70 -8.75
C PRO A 107 3.40 -32.51 -8.45
N GLY A 108 2.87 -31.48 -7.77
CA GLY A 108 3.64 -30.30 -7.34
C GLY A 108 4.98 -30.59 -6.64
N PRO A 109 5.09 -31.59 -5.74
CA PRO A 109 6.37 -31.95 -5.12
C PRO A 109 7.43 -32.42 -6.11
N VAL A 110 7.03 -33.07 -7.22
CA VAL A 110 7.94 -33.53 -8.28
C VAL A 110 8.46 -32.35 -9.09
N LEU A 111 7.59 -31.39 -9.40
CA LEU A 111 7.95 -30.16 -10.11
C LEU A 111 8.89 -29.29 -9.27
N LEU A 112 8.59 -29.11 -7.98
CA LEU A 112 9.47 -28.39 -7.05
C LEU A 112 10.83 -29.09 -6.92
N SER A 113 10.84 -30.42 -6.87
CA SER A 113 12.10 -31.17 -6.87
C SER A 113 12.90 -30.89 -8.13
N THR A 114 12.27 -31.01 -9.30
CA THR A 114 12.86 -30.74 -10.61
C THR A 114 13.43 -29.32 -10.69
N PHE A 115 12.68 -28.32 -10.21
CA PHE A 115 13.12 -26.92 -10.12
C PHE A 115 14.44 -26.79 -9.35
N PHE A 116 14.54 -27.31 -8.12
CA PHE A 116 15.77 -27.17 -7.33
C PHE A 116 16.96 -27.89 -7.95
N ARG A 117 16.76 -29.10 -8.50
CA ARG A 117 17.88 -29.91 -9.04
C ARG A 117 18.40 -29.30 -10.35
N LEU A 118 17.51 -28.85 -11.23
CA LEU A 118 17.92 -28.12 -12.43
C LEU A 118 18.57 -26.78 -12.09
N SER A 119 18.02 -26.01 -11.15
CA SER A 119 18.60 -24.71 -10.75
C SER A 119 20.01 -24.87 -10.17
N PHE A 120 20.20 -25.89 -9.33
CA PHE A 120 21.52 -26.23 -8.78
C PHE A 120 22.52 -26.57 -9.89
N LEU A 121 22.14 -27.49 -10.80
CA LEU A 121 23.00 -27.88 -11.91
C LEU A 121 23.31 -26.72 -12.86
N LEU A 122 22.33 -25.88 -13.20
CA LEU A 122 22.58 -24.73 -14.07
C LEU A 122 23.52 -23.73 -13.41
N ARG A 123 23.40 -23.52 -12.10
CA ARG A 123 24.32 -22.66 -11.36
C ARG A 123 25.76 -23.18 -11.42
N GLU A 124 25.96 -24.49 -11.25
CA GLU A 124 27.28 -25.12 -11.41
C GLU A 124 27.81 -24.95 -12.85
N LEU A 125 27.02 -25.31 -13.86
CA LEU A 125 27.42 -25.19 -15.26
C LEU A 125 27.74 -23.75 -15.67
N LEU A 126 26.96 -22.78 -15.21
CA LEU A 126 27.23 -21.36 -15.45
C LEU A 126 28.57 -20.92 -14.86
N SER A 127 28.88 -21.36 -13.64
CA SER A 127 30.17 -21.05 -13.01
C SER A 127 31.35 -21.76 -13.66
N GLU A 128 31.13 -22.93 -14.27
CA GLU A 128 32.15 -23.68 -15.01
C GLU A 128 32.40 -23.07 -16.41
N GLU A 129 31.37 -22.55 -17.07
CA GLU A 129 31.41 -22.23 -18.51
C GLU A 129 31.37 -20.74 -18.85
N LEU A 130 30.94 -19.85 -17.95
CA LEU A 130 30.92 -18.40 -18.17
C LEU A 130 31.83 -17.68 -17.16
N VAL A 131 32.62 -16.72 -17.67
CA VAL A 131 33.71 -16.07 -16.91
C VAL A 131 33.22 -14.94 -15.98
N ASP A 132 32.05 -14.35 -16.25
CA ASP A 132 31.52 -13.22 -15.48
C ASP A 132 30.10 -13.49 -14.95
N VAL A 133 29.98 -13.69 -13.64
CA VAL A 133 28.75 -14.12 -12.95
C VAL A 133 28.13 -12.98 -12.12
N ASN A 134 28.82 -11.85 -11.97
CA ASN A 134 28.44 -10.79 -11.01
C ASN A 134 27.21 -9.98 -11.43
N ASP A 135 26.83 -10.01 -12.71
CA ASP A 135 25.61 -9.38 -13.26
C ASP A 135 24.79 -10.37 -14.10
N LEU A 136 24.67 -11.61 -13.62
CA LEU A 136 23.89 -12.64 -14.31
C LEU A 136 22.42 -12.21 -14.47
N LYS A 137 21.98 -12.14 -15.73
CA LYS A 137 20.64 -11.74 -16.15
C LYS A 137 20.19 -12.58 -17.34
N ILE A 138 18.88 -12.63 -17.57
CA ILE A 138 18.34 -13.27 -18.76
C ILE A 138 18.46 -12.29 -19.93
N HIS A 139 19.00 -12.78 -21.05
CA HIS A 139 19.14 -11.97 -22.26
C HIS A 139 17.76 -11.55 -22.80
N PRO A 140 17.47 -10.25 -22.98
CA PRO A 140 16.11 -9.78 -23.29
C PRO A 140 15.54 -10.26 -24.62
N ASN A 141 16.39 -10.61 -25.60
CA ASN A 141 15.96 -11.21 -26.87
C ASN A 141 14.95 -12.34 -26.71
N ILE A 142 15.02 -13.09 -25.62
CA ILE A 142 14.11 -14.20 -25.34
C ILE A 142 12.66 -13.74 -25.19
N PHE A 143 12.44 -12.53 -24.69
CA PHE A 143 11.10 -11.99 -24.42
C PHE A 143 10.32 -11.66 -25.69
N TYR A 144 10.99 -11.55 -26.83
CA TYR A 144 10.40 -11.14 -28.10
C TYR A 144 10.81 -12.05 -29.28
N LEU A 145 11.16 -13.31 -29.02
CA LEU A 145 11.35 -14.31 -30.08
C LEU A 145 10.03 -14.63 -30.81
N GLU A 146 10.09 -14.75 -32.13
CA GLU A 146 8.92 -14.90 -33.02
C GLU A 146 8.06 -16.13 -32.73
N ASN A 147 8.69 -17.20 -32.22
CA ASN A 147 8.07 -18.50 -31.95
C ASN A 147 8.14 -18.92 -30.47
N TYR A 148 8.58 -18.04 -29.57
CA TYR A 148 8.61 -18.36 -28.15
C TYR A 148 7.25 -18.05 -27.53
N ASN A 149 6.40 -19.07 -27.47
CA ASN A 149 5.11 -18.96 -26.82
C ASN A 149 5.30 -18.94 -25.30
N PHE A 150 4.77 -17.92 -24.63
CA PHE A 150 4.69 -17.86 -23.17
C PHE A 150 3.47 -18.60 -22.61
N PHE A 151 2.81 -19.44 -23.42
CA PHE A 151 1.81 -20.41 -23.00
C PHE A 151 0.57 -19.78 -22.34
N GLY A 152 0.17 -18.60 -22.82
CA GLY A 152 -0.94 -17.83 -22.27
C GLY A 152 -0.57 -16.92 -21.10
N ILE A 153 0.70 -16.89 -20.68
CA ILE A 153 1.22 -15.87 -19.76
C ILE A 153 1.29 -14.54 -20.48
N GLU A 154 0.75 -13.51 -19.83
CA GLU A 154 0.71 -12.15 -20.34
C GLU A 154 2.06 -11.43 -20.16
N ARG A 155 2.30 -10.43 -21.00
CA ARG A 155 3.46 -9.54 -20.90
C ARG A 155 3.08 -8.31 -20.07
N ILE A 156 4.04 -7.67 -19.42
CA ILE A 156 3.77 -6.51 -18.55
C ILE A 156 3.14 -5.33 -19.30
N GLY A 157 3.33 -5.24 -20.62
CA GLY A 157 2.69 -4.25 -21.48
C GLY A 157 1.33 -4.65 -22.03
N ALA A 158 0.88 -5.90 -21.86
CA ALA A 158 -0.43 -6.34 -22.34
C ALA A 158 -1.56 -5.61 -21.61
N ASP A 159 -2.63 -5.30 -22.35
CA ASP A 159 -3.88 -4.77 -21.82
C ASP A 159 -4.95 -5.86 -21.89
N ILE A 160 -5.92 -5.82 -20.99
CA ILE A 160 -7.04 -6.77 -20.92
C ILE A 160 -8.06 -6.49 -22.05
N ASP A 161 -8.09 -5.25 -22.55
CA ASP A 161 -9.09 -4.76 -23.50
C ASP A 161 -8.58 -4.60 -24.96
N ASP A 162 -7.50 -5.31 -25.37
CA ASP A 162 -6.98 -5.51 -26.75
C ASP A 162 -6.67 -4.28 -27.65
N ASP A 163 -6.95 -3.03 -27.24
CA ASP A 163 -7.10 -1.93 -28.22
C ASP A 163 -5.85 -1.09 -28.56
N VAL A 164 -4.67 -1.28 -27.93
CA VAL A 164 -3.57 -0.30 -28.09
C VAL A 164 -2.30 -0.81 -28.78
N ILE A 165 -1.90 -2.08 -28.61
CA ILE A 165 -0.91 -2.83 -29.41
C ILE A 165 -1.11 -4.31 -29.02
N GLU A 166 -1.19 -5.25 -29.96
CA GLU A 166 -1.14 -6.70 -29.68
C GLU A 166 0.25 -7.11 -29.17
N ILE A 167 0.60 -6.75 -27.93
CA ILE A 167 1.93 -6.98 -27.36
C ILE A 167 2.22 -8.48 -27.22
N ASN A 168 1.22 -9.35 -27.33
CA ASN A 168 1.38 -10.80 -27.34
C ASN A 168 1.60 -11.40 -28.74
N SER A 169 1.58 -10.59 -29.82
CA SER A 169 1.79 -11.06 -31.20
C SER A 169 3.09 -10.54 -31.82
N ALA A 170 3.56 -11.23 -32.86
CA ALA A 170 4.69 -10.78 -33.67
C ALA A 170 4.40 -9.41 -34.35
N ALA A 171 3.13 -9.12 -34.66
CA ALA A 171 2.71 -7.85 -35.24
C ALA A 171 2.88 -6.68 -34.24
N GLY A 172 2.61 -6.89 -32.96
CA GLY A 172 2.85 -5.88 -31.92
C GLY A 172 4.35 -5.57 -31.73
N LEU A 173 5.20 -6.59 -31.79
CA LEU A 173 6.66 -6.43 -31.79
C LEU A 173 7.15 -5.61 -32.98
N ILE A 174 6.74 -5.96 -34.20
CA ILE A 174 7.09 -5.23 -35.41
C ILE A 174 6.64 -3.78 -35.32
N THR A 175 5.44 -3.53 -34.79
CA THR A 175 4.90 -2.18 -34.59
C THR A 175 5.77 -1.34 -33.66
N ILE A 176 6.16 -1.90 -32.51
CA ILE A 176 7.00 -1.20 -31.52
C ILE A 176 8.41 -0.98 -32.07
N LEU A 177 9.04 -2.00 -32.68
CA LEU A 177 10.36 -1.85 -33.29
C LEU A 177 10.35 -0.79 -34.40
N THR A 178 9.30 -0.77 -35.24
CA THR A 178 9.14 0.27 -36.27
C THR A 178 9.03 1.67 -35.65
N ARG A 179 8.35 1.83 -34.51
CA ARG A 179 8.28 3.12 -33.79
C ARG A 179 9.65 3.54 -33.22
N ILE A 180 10.39 2.63 -32.61
CA ILE A 180 11.74 2.90 -32.08
C ILE A 180 12.67 3.38 -33.20
N ILE A 181 12.65 2.68 -34.35
CA ILE A 181 13.54 3.01 -35.48
C ILE A 181 13.12 4.33 -36.16
N ARG A 182 11.80 4.58 -36.29
CA ARG A 182 11.29 5.87 -36.82
C ARG A 182 11.65 7.07 -35.95
N ASN A 183 11.82 6.89 -34.65
CA ASN A 183 12.23 7.95 -33.74
C ASN A 183 13.75 8.22 -33.77
N THR A 184 14.54 7.34 -34.36
CA THR A 184 16.01 7.40 -34.35
C THR A 184 16.65 7.81 -35.68
N GLU A 185 15.94 7.76 -36.83
CA GLU A 185 16.49 8.14 -38.14
C GLU A 185 15.58 9.02 -39.02
N ASP A 186 16.23 9.83 -39.87
CA ASP A 186 15.68 10.76 -40.84
C ASP A 186 14.74 10.08 -41.87
N ARG A 187 13.76 10.83 -42.40
CA ARG A 187 12.50 10.36 -43.02
C ARG A 187 12.57 9.44 -44.26
N ASN A 188 13.74 8.94 -44.69
CA ASN A 188 13.93 8.21 -45.96
C ASN A 188 14.31 6.71 -45.86
N ALA A 189 14.22 6.06 -44.70
CA ALA A 189 14.83 4.74 -44.50
C ALA A 189 13.91 3.49 -44.43
N ASN A 190 12.66 3.51 -44.93
CA ASN A 190 11.69 2.41 -44.69
C ASN A 190 12.16 0.97 -45.06
N ILE A 191 13.13 0.79 -45.97
CA ILE A 191 13.66 -0.54 -46.34
C ILE A 191 14.73 -1.03 -45.35
N HIS A 192 15.61 -0.14 -44.87
CA HIS A 192 16.61 -0.48 -43.85
C HIS A 192 15.99 -0.77 -42.48
N ILE A 193 14.85 -0.14 -42.18
CA ILE A 193 14.06 -0.43 -40.99
C ILE A 193 13.59 -1.89 -41.00
N ALA A 194 13.05 -2.38 -42.12
CA ALA A 194 12.58 -3.75 -42.22
C ALA A 194 13.71 -4.78 -42.00
N ASP A 195 14.88 -4.58 -42.61
CA ASP A 195 16.05 -5.45 -42.40
C ASP A 195 16.59 -5.38 -40.96
N ALA A 196 16.63 -4.19 -40.35
CA ALA A 196 17.07 -4.04 -38.96
C ALA A 196 16.09 -4.67 -37.95
N VAL A 197 14.78 -4.62 -38.24
CA VAL A 197 13.73 -5.31 -37.47
C VAL A 197 13.89 -6.82 -37.62
N MET A 198 14.01 -7.32 -38.85
CA MET A 198 14.15 -8.76 -39.13
C MET A 198 15.44 -9.35 -38.51
N ASN A 199 16.54 -8.60 -38.49
CA ASN A 199 17.78 -9.03 -37.83
C ASN A 199 17.68 -9.10 -36.30
N ARG A 200 16.71 -8.42 -35.67
CA ARG A 200 16.46 -8.48 -34.22
C ARG A 200 15.43 -9.54 -33.83
N ILE A 201 14.62 -10.01 -34.78
CA ILE A 201 13.64 -11.06 -34.57
C ILE A 201 14.34 -12.41 -34.75
N LEU A 202 14.82 -12.98 -33.64
CA LEU A 202 15.38 -14.32 -33.64
C LEU A 202 14.24 -15.34 -33.58
N SER A 203 14.31 -16.38 -34.42
CA SER A 203 13.46 -17.55 -34.28
C SER A 203 14.00 -18.45 -33.16
N PHE A 204 13.11 -19.00 -32.35
CA PHE A 204 13.48 -19.98 -31.33
C PHE A 204 14.15 -21.24 -31.93
N ASP A 205 13.74 -21.62 -33.13
CA ASP A 205 14.29 -22.77 -33.85
C ASP A 205 15.69 -22.51 -34.42
N HIS A 206 16.07 -21.23 -34.52
CA HIS A 206 17.36 -20.74 -35.03
C HIS A 206 18.08 -19.87 -33.98
N LEU A 207 17.92 -20.17 -32.70
CA LEU A 207 18.67 -19.50 -31.65
C LEU A 207 20.17 -19.55 -31.96
N PRO A 208 20.93 -18.46 -31.73
CA PRO A 208 22.39 -18.53 -31.80
C PRO A 208 22.88 -19.67 -30.91
N THR A 209 23.83 -20.48 -31.40
CA THR A 209 24.50 -21.52 -30.60
C THR A 209 25.42 -20.95 -29.52
N ASP A 210 25.43 -19.63 -29.35
CA ASP A 210 26.09 -18.96 -28.25
C ASP A 210 25.49 -19.42 -26.92
N LYS A 211 26.37 -19.90 -26.03
CA LYS A 211 26.05 -20.43 -24.71
C LYS A 211 25.17 -19.48 -23.90
N ILE A 212 25.39 -18.17 -24.01
CA ILE A 212 24.63 -17.15 -23.25
C ILE A 212 23.13 -17.23 -23.57
N HIS A 213 22.77 -17.44 -24.84
CA HIS A 213 21.38 -17.53 -25.27
C HIS A 213 20.72 -18.82 -24.77
N VAL A 214 21.42 -19.94 -24.90
CA VAL A 214 20.93 -21.25 -24.43
C VAL A 214 20.71 -21.24 -22.91
N PHE A 215 21.67 -20.71 -22.14
CA PHE A 215 21.51 -20.55 -20.69
C PHE A 215 20.35 -19.61 -20.34
N SER A 216 20.20 -18.51 -21.08
CA SER A 216 19.09 -17.56 -20.84
C SER A 216 17.72 -18.24 -21.07
N VAL A 217 17.60 -19.14 -22.06
CA VAL A 217 16.36 -19.92 -22.29
C VAL A 217 16.11 -20.89 -21.14
N LEU A 218 17.14 -21.63 -20.73
CA LEU A 218 17.03 -22.58 -19.62
C LEU A 218 16.65 -21.87 -18.31
N LEU A 219 17.28 -20.74 -18.00
CA LEU A 219 16.96 -19.91 -16.84
C LEU A 219 15.53 -19.36 -16.92
N ASN A 220 15.10 -18.84 -18.07
CA ASN A 220 13.72 -18.37 -18.25
C ASN A 220 12.70 -19.49 -18.00
N ASN A 221 12.95 -20.71 -18.49
CA ASN A 221 12.10 -21.86 -18.22
C ASN A 221 12.08 -22.26 -16.74
N ILE A 222 13.20 -22.14 -16.02
CA ILE A 222 13.24 -22.33 -14.56
C ILE A 222 12.39 -21.29 -13.83
N MET A 223 12.47 -20.01 -14.22
CA MET A 223 11.65 -18.94 -13.65
C MET A 223 10.16 -19.20 -13.88
N CYS A 224 9.82 -19.70 -15.06
CA CYS A 224 8.47 -20.06 -15.45
C CYS A 224 7.95 -21.26 -14.65
N LEU A 225 8.78 -22.30 -14.47
CA LEU A 225 8.47 -23.46 -13.61
C LEU A 225 8.30 -23.05 -12.13
N TYR A 226 9.09 -22.06 -11.68
CA TYR A 226 8.92 -21.49 -10.35
C TYR A 226 7.54 -20.87 -10.19
N HIS A 227 7.18 -19.98 -11.13
CA HIS A 227 5.91 -19.27 -11.13
C HIS A 227 4.71 -20.23 -11.09
N VAL A 228 4.71 -21.24 -11.96
CA VAL A 228 3.52 -22.08 -12.19
C VAL A 228 3.32 -23.14 -11.12
N ALA A 229 4.39 -23.70 -10.58
CA ALA A 229 4.28 -24.82 -9.64
C ALA A 229 4.99 -24.58 -8.31
N SER A 230 6.21 -24.05 -8.35
CA SER A 230 7.08 -24.07 -7.17
C SER A 230 6.65 -23.06 -6.11
N HIS A 231 6.26 -21.85 -6.51
CA HIS A 231 5.87 -20.79 -5.58
C HIS A 231 4.71 -21.20 -4.67
N ARG A 232 3.60 -21.67 -5.28
CA ARG A 232 2.41 -22.18 -4.54
C ARG A 232 2.79 -23.32 -3.60
N GLN A 233 3.58 -24.28 -4.09
CA GLN A 233 3.97 -25.43 -3.27
C GLN A 233 4.82 -25.02 -2.06
N LEU A 234 5.70 -24.02 -2.22
CA LEU A 234 6.52 -23.50 -1.13
C LEU A 234 5.69 -22.76 -0.09
N ILE A 235 4.73 -21.94 -0.51
CA ILE A 235 3.78 -21.27 0.42
C ILE A 235 3.02 -22.33 1.23
N GLU A 236 2.49 -23.37 0.59
CA GLU A 236 1.80 -24.46 1.29
C GLU A 236 2.71 -25.15 2.32
N TYR A 237 3.99 -25.35 1.99
CA TYR A 237 4.97 -25.98 2.89
C TYR A 237 5.34 -25.09 4.08
N VAL A 238 5.43 -23.78 3.89
CA VAL A 238 5.59 -22.82 4.99
C VAL A 238 4.35 -22.86 5.89
N ALA A 239 3.14 -22.86 5.33
CA ALA A 239 1.90 -22.95 6.12
C ALA A 239 1.78 -24.26 6.94
N PHE A 240 2.34 -25.38 6.48
CA PHE A 240 2.41 -26.61 7.29
C PHE A 240 3.24 -26.44 8.58
N LYS A 241 4.27 -25.59 8.51
CA LYS A 241 5.17 -25.28 9.63
C LYS A 241 4.44 -24.49 10.71
N GLU A 242 3.64 -23.50 10.29
CA GLU A 242 2.75 -22.71 11.14
C GLU A 242 1.67 -23.57 11.79
N ARG A 243 1.01 -24.43 10.99
CA ARG A 243 0.00 -25.36 11.50
C ARG A 243 0.54 -26.33 12.55
N LEU A 244 1.80 -26.76 12.44
CA LEU A 244 2.43 -27.59 13.48
C LEU A 244 2.59 -26.80 14.79
N ALA A 245 2.92 -25.50 14.72
CA ALA A 245 3.03 -24.64 15.89
C ALA A 245 1.65 -24.47 16.55
N GLU A 246 0.60 -24.15 15.79
CA GLU A 246 -0.78 -24.03 16.27
C GLU A 246 -1.25 -25.32 16.96
N LEU A 247 -1.13 -26.47 16.30
CA LEU A 247 -1.51 -27.76 16.89
C LEU A 247 -0.71 -28.08 18.17
N SER A 248 0.53 -27.61 18.26
CA SER A 248 1.35 -27.78 19.45
C SER A 248 0.88 -26.89 20.61
N ILE A 249 0.37 -25.68 20.31
CA ILE A 249 -0.28 -24.81 21.31
C ILE A 249 -1.59 -25.45 21.78
N ASP A 250 -2.45 -25.88 20.86
CA ASP A 250 -3.74 -26.49 21.18
C ASP A 250 -3.57 -27.70 22.10
N TYR A 251 -2.59 -28.56 21.81
CA TYR A 251 -2.25 -29.67 22.69
C TYR A 251 -1.85 -29.22 24.09
N ALA A 252 -1.00 -28.19 24.17
CA ALA A 252 -0.51 -27.69 25.44
C ALA A 252 -1.65 -27.06 26.27
N LEU A 253 -2.62 -26.41 25.63
CA LEU A 253 -3.82 -25.88 26.26
C LEU A 253 -4.73 -27.00 26.79
N VAL A 254 -5.04 -28.00 25.97
CA VAL A 254 -5.88 -29.14 26.37
C VAL A 254 -5.22 -29.99 27.47
N ASP A 255 -3.90 -30.23 27.39
CA ASP A 255 -3.14 -30.93 28.43
C ASP A 255 -3.14 -30.16 29.77
N TYR A 256 -3.05 -28.83 29.70
CA TYR A 256 -3.17 -27.98 30.88
C TYR A 256 -4.58 -28.08 31.50
N GLU A 257 -5.64 -27.94 30.70
CA GLU A 257 -7.03 -28.04 31.17
C GLU A 257 -7.33 -29.42 31.80
N LEU A 258 -6.81 -30.49 31.20
CA LEU A 258 -6.92 -31.86 31.74
C LEU A 258 -6.27 -31.97 33.13
N LYS A 259 -5.13 -31.30 33.34
CA LYS A 259 -4.40 -31.32 34.62
C LYS A 259 -5.05 -30.45 35.69
N THR A 260 -5.78 -29.39 35.30
CA THR A 260 -6.38 -28.44 36.26
C THR A 260 -7.83 -28.72 36.62
N THR A 261 -8.60 -29.35 35.73
CA THR A 261 -10.05 -29.46 35.86
C THR A 261 -10.49 -30.89 36.21
N ASN A 262 -11.51 -31.06 37.04
CA ASN A 262 -12.08 -32.37 37.38
C ASN A 262 -13.31 -32.76 36.53
N GLU A 263 -13.80 -31.85 35.69
CA GLU A 263 -14.95 -32.02 34.81
C GLU A 263 -14.51 -32.45 33.41
N ASN A 264 -15.34 -33.26 32.72
CA ASN A 264 -15.15 -33.67 31.32
C ASN A 264 -13.80 -34.34 30.97
N LYS A 265 -13.12 -34.99 31.94
CA LYS A 265 -11.82 -35.65 31.72
C LYS A 265 -11.80 -36.63 30.53
N ASP A 266 -12.82 -37.47 30.40
CA ASP A 266 -12.88 -38.45 29.29
C ASP A 266 -12.89 -37.78 27.91
N VAL A 267 -13.60 -36.65 27.78
CA VAL A 267 -13.69 -35.87 26.54
C VAL A 267 -12.35 -35.17 26.25
N LEU A 268 -11.74 -34.58 27.27
CA LEU A 268 -10.43 -33.94 27.16
C LEU A 268 -9.33 -34.96 26.82
N GLU A 269 -9.34 -36.16 27.40
CA GLU A 269 -8.39 -37.24 27.08
C GLU A 269 -8.53 -37.72 25.63
N HIS A 270 -9.77 -37.88 25.15
CA HIS A 270 -10.02 -38.25 23.77
C HIS A 270 -9.52 -37.18 22.80
N THR A 271 -9.84 -35.90 23.09
CA THR A 271 -9.42 -34.74 22.31
C THR A 271 -7.89 -34.64 22.26
N LEU A 272 -7.23 -34.81 23.41
CA LEU A 272 -5.78 -34.76 23.53
C LEU A 272 -5.10 -35.85 22.69
N LYS A 273 -5.60 -37.09 22.73
CA LYS A 273 -5.09 -38.22 21.90
C LYS A 273 -5.24 -37.94 20.41
N ASP A 274 -6.32 -37.28 19.99
CA ASP A 274 -6.54 -36.96 18.58
C ASP A 274 -5.66 -35.80 18.10
N ILE A 275 -5.44 -34.79 18.93
CA ILE A 275 -4.46 -33.73 18.65
C ILE A 275 -3.04 -34.34 18.61
N GLU A 276 -2.70 -35.24 19.53
CA GLU A 276 -1.41 -35.93 19.56
C GLU A 276 -1.11 -36.69 18.26
N LYS A 277 -2.09 -37.43 17.72
CA LYS A 277 -1.93 -38.11 16.41
C LYS A 277 -1.65 -37.10 15.30
N LYS A 278 -2.39 -35.98 15.27
CA LYS A 278 -2.22 -34.91 14.25
C LYS A 278 -0.84 -34.26 14.35
N VAL A 279 -0.37 -33.98 15.56
CA VAL A 279 0.97 -33.42 15.78
C VAL A 279 2.05 -34.42 15.42
N CYS A 280 1.91 -35.70 15.78
CA CYS A 280 2.87 -36.73 15.40
C CYS A 280 3.03 -36.83 13.88
N LEU A 281 1.91 -36.85 13.14
CA LEU A 281 1.93 -36.89 11.69
C LEU A 281 2.57 -35.62 11.10
N SER A 282 2.17 -34.45 11.58
CA SER A 282 2.68 -33.16 11.11
C SER A 282 4.17 -32.98 11.42
N SER A 283 4.63 -33.39 12.60
CA SER A 283 6.04 -33.38 13.01
C SER A 283 6.89 -34.27 12.11
N ARG A 284 6.37 -35.46 11.73
CA ARG A 284 7.04 -36.33 10.76
C ARG A 284 7.07 -35.72 9.35
N HIS A 285 6.01 -35.06 8.90
CA HIS A 285 6.02 -34.32 7.63
C HIS A 285 7.06 -33.19 7.63
N ILE A 286 7.10 -32.38 8.69
CA ILE A 286 8.09 -31.31 8.84
C ILE A 286 9.52 -31.86 8.86
N ALA A 287 9.77 -33.06 9.42
CA ALA A 287 11.10 -33.69 9.34
C ALA A 287 11.54 -33.93 7.89
N TRP A 288 10.63 -34.39 7.03
CA TRP A 288 10.90 -34.56 5.60
C TRP A 288 11.14 -33.23 4.90
N LEU A 289 10.28 -32.24 5.15
CA LEU A 289 10.45 -30.91 4.55
C LEU A 289 11.75 -30.24 4.99
N LYS A 290 12.15 -30.36 6.26
CA LYS A 290 13.46 -29.86 6.76
C LYS A 290 14.65 -30.59 6.15
N SER A 291 14.51 -31.87 5.82
CA SER A 291 15.59 -32.67 5.26
C SER A 291 15.77 -32.47 3.75
N LEU A 292 14.70 -32.16 3.02
CA LEU A 292 14.66 -32.12 1.56
C LEU A 292 14.48 -30.70 0.97
N ILE A 293 13.62 -29.90 1.60
CA ILE A 293 13.18 -28.59 1.08
C ILE A 293 13.85 -27.47 1.86
N PHE A 294 13.63 -27.36 3.17
CA PHE A 294 14.14 -26.26 4.01
C PHE A 294 15.62 -26.48 4.40
N VAL A 295 16.47 -26.53 3.39
CA VAL A 295 17.93 -26.68 3.50
C VAL A 295 18.61 -25.43 2.93
N ALA A 296 19.76 -25.08 3.52
CA ALA A 296 20.51 -23.86 3.15
C ALA A 296 20.89 -23.82 1.66
N THR A 297 21.13 -24.97 1.02
CA THR A 297 21.42 -25.04 -0.41
C THR A 297 20.24 -24.58 -1.25
N ASN A 298 19.01 -24.93 -0.87
CA ASN A 298 17.81 -24.51 -1.59
C ASN A 298 17.51 -23.02 -1.34
N GLU A 299 17.76 -22.52 -0.12
CA GLU A 299 17.66 -21.09 0.19
C GLU A 299 18.60 -20.26 -0.70
N GLN A 300 19.85 -20.71 -0.86
CA GLN A 300 20.83 -20.09 -1.76
C GLN A 300 20.40 -20.13 -3.23
N ILE A 301 19.62 -21.14 -3.66
CA ILE A 301 19.04 -21.19 -5.00
C ILE A 301 17.91 -20.18 -5.15
N LEU A 302 17.01 -20.06 -4.16
CA LEU A 302 15.95 -19.05 -4.19
C LEU A 302 16.52 -17.64 -4.19
N GLU A 303 17.57 -17.37 -3.40
CA GLU A 303 18.32 -16.11 -3.43
C GLU A 303 18.94 -15.84 -4.80
N TRP A 304 19.57 -16.85 -5.40
CA TRP A 304 20.18 -16.75 -6.72
C TRP A 304 19.17 -16.44 -7.82
N ILE A 305 17.99 -17.08 -7.77
CA ILE A 305 16.88 -16.80 -8.68
C ILE A 305 16.36 -15.37 -8.48
N LEU A 306 16.14 -14.94 -7.23
CA LEU A 306 15.71 -13.57 -6.92
C LEU A 306 16.71 -12.52 -7.44
N MET A 307 18.02 -12.79 -7.32
CA MET A 307 19.08 -11.97 -7.88
C MET A 307 18.95 -11.87 -9.41
N ILE A 308 18.85 -12.99 -10.13
CA ILE A 308 18.73 -12.98 -11.60
C ILE A 308 17.49 -12.20 -12.06
N ILE A 309 16.33 -12.40 -11.40
CA ILE A 309 15.11 -11.64 -11.70
C ILE A 309 15.37 -10.14 -11.52
N SER A 310 16.01 -9.76 -10.41
CA SER A 310 16.31 -8.37 -10.10
C SER A 310 17.23 -7.73 -11.14
N HIS A 311 18.33 -8.39 -11.52
CA HIS A 311 19.23 -7.88 -12.57
C HIS A 311 18.54 -7.82 -13.94
N THR A 312 17.70 -8.80 -14.26
CA THR A 312 16.93 -8.83 -15.53
C THR A 312 15.96 -7.66 -15.60
N LEU A 313 15.13 -7.47 -14.57
CA LEU A 313 14.17 -6.35 -14.52
C LEU A 313 14.88 -5.00 -14.55
N ARG A 314 15.96 -4.83 -13.78
CA ARG A 314 16.77 -3.61 -13.81
C ARG A 314 17.29 -3.33 -15.21
N TYR A 315 17.94 -4.32 -15.84
CA TYR A 315 18.51 -4.15 -17.17
C TYR A 315 17.44 -3.83 -18.23
N CYS A 316 16.35 -4.58 -18.27
CA CYS A 316 15.28 -4.34 -19.23
C CYS A 316 14.63 -2.97 -19.01
N SER A 317 14.42 -2.55 -17.76
CA SER A 317 13.84 -1.24 -17.47
C SER A 317 14.74 -0.07 -17.90
N ASP A 318 16.06 -0.29 -17.92
CA ASP A 318 17.09 0.73 -18.13
C ASP A 318 17.52 0.86 -19.59
N ILE A 319 17.65 -0.27 -20.27
CA ILE A 319 18.34 -0.38 -21.57
C ILE A 319 17.37 -0.70 -22.71
N GLU A 320 16.33 -1.50 -22.45
CA GLU A 320 15.46 -2.02 -23.53
C GLU A 320 14.35 -1.04 -23.95
N GLU A 321 14.35 0.21 -23.44
CA GLU A 321 13.39 1.27 -23.81
C GLU A 321 11.93 0.75 -23.88
N GLU A 322 11.25 0.87 -25.02
CA GLU A 322 9.87 0.39 -25.24
C GLU A 322 9.76 -1.15 -25.26
N LEU A 323 10.86 -1.88 -25.48
CA LEU A 323 10.86 -3.35 -25.47
C LEU A 323 10.72 -3.93 -24.06
N PHE A 324 10.87 -3.11 -23.00
CA PHE A 324 10.56 -3.54 -21.62
C PHE A 324 9.11 -4.07 -21.50
N ARG A 325 8.17 -3.59 -22.32
CA ARG A 325 6.78 -4.04 -22.37
C ARG A 325 6.62 -5.54 -22.63
N PHE A 326 7.62 -6.19 -23.23
CA PHE A 326 7.59 -7.60 -23.61
C PHE A 326 8.02 -8.56 -22.49
N VAL A 327 8.55 -8.05 -21.37
CA VAL A 327 8.90 -8.90 -20.22
C VAL A 327 7.64 -9.61 -19.73
N PRO A 328 7.67 -10.93 -19.50
CA PRO A 328 6.53 -11.67 -18.94
C PRO A 328 6.14 -11.14 -17.55
N ASP A 329 4.84 -11.07 -17.26
CA ASP A 329 4.31 -10.54 -16.00
C ASP A 329 4.85 -11.27 -14.76
N PHE A 330 5.07 -12.59 -14.87
CA PHE A 330 5.56 -13.41 -13.77
C PHE A 330 6.93 -12.99 -13.23
N TYR A 331 7.75 -12.23 -13.97
CA TYR A 331 9.01 -11.71 -13.42
C TYR A 331 8.75 -10.76 -12.25
N ILE A 332 7.72 -9.92 -12.34
CA ILE A 332 7.33 -8.99 -11.28
C ILE A 332 6.66 -9.77 -10.14
N ASP A 333 5.82 -10.75 -10.46
CA ASP A 333 5.18 -11.62 -9.47
C ASP A 333 6.23 -12.39 -8.66
N ASN A 334 7.18 -13.03 -9.34
CA ASN A 334 8.23 -13.82 -8.71
C ASN A 334 9.19 -12.95 -7.91
N LEU A 335 9.49 -11.72 -8.36
CA LEU A 335 10.32 -10.77 -7.61
C LEU A 335 9.78 -10.55 -6.20
N LEU A 336 8.50 -10.19 -6.09
CA LEU A 336 7.88 -9.93 -4.79
C LEU A 336 7.53 -11.20 -4.05
N GLY A 337 7.02 -12.22 -4.75
CA GLY A 337 6.71 -13.51 -4.15
C GLY A 337 7.92 -14.14 -3.46
N LEU A 338 9.10 -14.10 -4.08
CA LEU A 338 10.34 -14.56 -3.46
C LEU A 338 10.83 -13.64 -2.34
N ALA A 339 10.76 -12.32 -2.53
CA ALA A 339 11.19 -11.37 -1.49
C ALA A 339 10.39 -11.52 -0.18
N VAL A 340 9.10 -11.86 -0.28
CA VAL A 340 8.21 -12.09 0.88
C VAL A 340 8.35 -13.53 1.42
N LEU A 341 8.58 -14.53 0.57
CA LEU A 341 8.68 -15.93 0.99
C LEU A 341 10.02 -16.28 1.66
N LEU A 342 11.12 -15.68 1.19
CA LEU A 342 12.47 -16.03 1.63
C LEU A 342 12.68 -15.91 3.16
N PRO A 343 12.11 -14.92 3.88
CA PRO A 343 12.22 -14.82 5.33
C PRO A 343 11.70 -16.05 6.06
N ASP A 344 10.52 -16.54 5.68
CA ASP A 344 9.84 -17.63 6.37
C ASP A 344 10.34 -19.02 5.94
N TYR A 345 11.10 -19.08 4.84
CA TYR A 345 11.51 -20.30 4.16
C TYR A 345 12.25 -21.25 5.10
N THR A 346 13.38 -20.84 5.68
CA THR A 346 14.17 -21.74 6.55
C THR A 346 13.77 -21.62 8.02
N ASN A 347 13.52 -20.42 8.55
CA ASN A 347 13.23 -20.22 9.97
C ASN A 347 11.85 -19.56 10.20
N ILE A 348 11.07 -20.07 11.18
CA ILE A 348 9.70 -19.56 11.47
C ILE A 348 9.79 -18.15 12.07
N THR A 349 10.89 -17.86 12.75
CA THR A 349 11.08 -16.62 13.49
C THR A 349 11.79 -15.55 12.67
N GLN A 350 12.21 -15.86 11.44
CA GLN A 350 12.99 -14.94 10.63
C GLN A 350 12.04 -13.98 9.93
N THR A 351 12.18 -12.70 10.23
CA THR A 351 11.31 -11.64 9.70
C THR A 351 11.88 -11.07 8.40
N PHE A 352 11.04 -10.39 7.61
CA PHE A 352 11.49 -9.65 6.42
C PHE A 352 12.66 -8.70 6.72
N ASP A 353 12.67 -8.08 7.91
CA ASP A 353 13.76 -7.22 8.38
C ASP A 353 15.09 -7.97 8.58
N ASP A 354 15.08 -9.26 8.90
CA ASP A 354 16.32 -10.03 9.10
C ASP A 354 17.01 -10.33 7.77
N ILE A 355 16.23 -10.55 6.71
CA ILE A 355 16.76 -10.64 5.34
C ILE A 355 17.35 -9.33 4.89
N ILE A 356 16.70 -8.21 5.19
CA ILE A 356 17.24 -6.88 4.84
C ILE A 356 18.62 -6.66 5.46
N VAL A 357 18.84 -7.13 6.69
CA VAL A 357 20.16 -7.08 7.32
C VAL A 357 21.13 -8.06 6.66
N GLY A 358 20.72 -9.32 6.48
CA GLY A 358 21.58 -10.36 5.93
C GLY A 358 22.00 -10.12 4.48
N LYS A 359 21.14 -9.45 3.70
CA LYS A 359 21.25 -9.27 2.24
C LYS A 359 20.93 -7.84 1.82
N LYS A 360 21.51 -6.85 2.53
CA LYS A 360 21.25 -5.41 2.30
C LYS A 360 21.31 -5.02 0.82
N TRP A 361 22.35 -5.45 0.10
CA TRP A 361 22.55 -5.10 -1.31
C TRP A 361 21.39 -5.55 -2.21
N LEU A 362 20.84 -6.75 -1.99
CA LEU A 362 19.75 -7.31 -2.79
C LEU A 362 18.43 -6.60 -2.46
N ALA A 363 18.17 -6.33 -1.18
CA ALA A 363 17.03 -5.54 -0.77
C ALA A 363 17.09 -4.10 -1.32
N THR A 364 18.27 -3.46 -1.33
CA THR A 364 18.47 -2.15 -1.97
C THR A 364 18.22 -2.21 -3.47
N LEU A 365 18.67 -3.26 -4.15
CA LEU A 365 18.41 -3.47 -5.58
C LEU A 365 16.91 -3.58 -5.87
N ILE A 366 16.17 -4.36 -5.08
CA ILE A 366 14.72 -4.50 -5.22
C ILE A 366 14.02 -3.16 -4.96
N ALA A 367 14.43 -2.41 -3.94
CA ALA A 367 13.90 -1.07 -3.65
C ALA A 367 14.10 -0.10 -4.83
N GLU A 368 15.30 -0.11 -5.44
CA GLU A 368 15.61 0.73 -6.61
C GLU A 368 14.71 0.35 -7.79
N ILE A 369 14.54 -0.96 -8.06
CA ILE A 369 13.67 -1.46 -9.14
C ILE A 369 12.23 -1.00 -8.89
N LEU A 370 11.69 -1.24 -7.69
CA LEU A 370 10.31 -0.87 -7.33
C LEU A 370 10.03 0.62 -7.55
N MET A 371 10.91 1.49 -7.05
CA MET A 371 10.75 2.94 -7.24
C MET A 371 10.91 3.36 -8.71
N LYS A 372 11.78 2.66 -9.46
CA LYS A 372 12.05 2.99 -10.86
C LYS A 372 10.89 2.65 -11.79
N ILE A 373 10.25 1.50 -11.57
CA ILE A 373 9.15 0.98 -12.39
C ILE A 373 7.75 1.36 -11.85
N PHE A 374 7.69 2.04 -10.70
CA PHE A 374 6.44 2.52 -10.12
C PHE A 374 5.70 3.43 -11.09
N ASN A 375 4.47 3.05 -11.47
CA ASN A 375 3.65 3.72 -12.48
C ASN A 375 4.39 4.00 -13.80
N ASP A 376 5.30 3.12 -14.21
CA ASP A 376 5.94 3.17 -15.53
C ASP A 376 4.88 2.94 -16.62
N GLN A 377 4.85 3.81 -17.62
CA GLN A 377 3.85 3.77 -18.70
C GLN A 377 3.97 2.51 -19.58
N ARG A 378 5.13 1.84 -19.55
CA ARG A 378 5.38 0.58 -20.26
C ARG A 378 4.74 -0.61 -19.54
N ILE A 379 4.40 -0.48 -18.26
CA ILE A 379 3.69 -1.50 -17.50
C ILE A 379 2.21 -1.16 -17.57
N ILE A 380 1.44 -1.91 -18.34
CA ILE A 380 0.00 -1.73 -18.52
C ILE A 380 -0.77 -2.78 -17.71
N HIS A 381 -0.25 -4.01 -17.67
CA HIS A 381 -0.89 -5.15 -17.03
C HIS A 381 -1.31 -4.85 -15.57
N PRO A 382 -2.64 -4.88 -15.26
CA PRO A 382 -3.15 -4.39 -13.98
C PRO A 382 -2.62 -5.14 -12.76
N LYS A 383 -2.48 -6.45 -12.86
CA LYS A 383 -1.93 -7.30 -11.79
C LYS A 383 -0.49 -6.93 -11.47
N SER A 384 0.35 -6.69 -12.49
CA SER A 384 1.74 -6.27 -12.28
C SER A 384 1.83 -4.90 -11.61
N ARG A 385 0.98 -3.94 -11.99
CA ARG A 385 0.89 -2.62 -11.31
C ARG A 385 0.48 -2.76 -9.85
N GLU A 386 -0.48 -3.65 -9.56
CA GLU A 386 -0.93 -3.94 -8.21
C GLU A 386 0.19 -4.55 -7.36
N ILE A 387 0.92 -5.52 -7.90
CA ILE A 387 2.05 -6.17 -7.22
C ILE A 387 3.14 -5.14 -6.92
N ILE A 388 3.55 -4.30 -7.87
CA ILE A 388 4.53 -3.22 -7.61
C ILE A 388 4.06 -2.32 -6.45
N THR A 389 2.77 -1.96 -6.43
CA THR A 389 2.18 -1.13 -5.37
C THR A 389 2.23 -1.83 -4.02
N GLN A 390 1.95 -3.13 -3.96
CA GLN A 390 2.10 -3.95 -2.75
C GLN A 390 3.57 -4.00 -2.29
N GLY A 391 4.52 -4.10 -3.23
CA GLY A 391 5.96 -4.08 -2.93
C GLY A 391 6.43 -2.77 -2.30
N VAL A 392 6.03 -1.63 -2.85
CA VAL A 392 6.33 -0.32 -2.25
C VAL A 392 5.67 -0.20 -0.87
N THR A 393 4.44 -0.66 -0.72
CA THR A 393 3.72 -0.67 0.56
C THR A 393 4.47 -1.54 1.60
N LEU A 394 4.94 -2.74 1.22
CA LEU A 394 5.73 -3.63 2.07
C LEU A 394 7.00 -2.93 2.58
N TYR A 395 7.72 -2.24 1.69
CA TYR A 395 8.93 -1.50 2.06
C TYR A 395 8.62 -0.33 3.00
N LEU A 396 7.45 0.31 2.85
CA LEU A 396 7.03 1.41 3.71
C LEU A 396 6.51 0.98 5.08
N THR A 397 6.09 -0.28 5.26
CA THR A 397 5.53 -0.79 6.52
C THR A 397 6.55 -1.43 7.45
N HIS A 398 7.79 -1.67 6.98
CA HIS A 398 8.86 -2.28 7.76
C HIS A 398 10.03 -1.30 8.04
N PRO A 399 10.63 -1.32 9.25
CA PRO A 399 11.57 -0.31 9.72
C PRO A 399 12.92 -0.35 9.01
N LYS A 400 13.43 -1.52 8.59
CA LYS A 400 14.71 -1.58 7.90
C LYS A 400 14.57 -1.31 6.41
N SER A 401 13.47 -1.74 5.79
CA SER A 401 13.19 -1.48 4.37
C SER A 401 12.91 -0.02 4.07
N ILE A 402 12.24 0.71 4.97
CA ILE A 402 11.95 2.14 4.74
C ILE A 402 13.22 2.97 4.72
N VAL A 403 14.26 2.55 5.46
CA VAL A 403 15.60 3.16 5.39
C VAL A 403 16.21 2.91 4.00
N LEU A 404 16.15 1.67 3.49
CA LEU A 404 16.65 1.36 2.15
C LEU A 404 15.93 2.14 1.05
N LEU A 405 14.60 2.26 1.15
CA LEU A 405 13.79 3.00 0.17
C LEU A 405 14.17 4.49 0.13
N GLN A 406 14.66 5.03 1.24
CA GLN A 406 15.20 6.39 1.33
C GLN A 406 16.65 6.50 0.80
N GLU A 407 17.42 5.42 0.81
CA GLU A 407 18.79 5.34 0.27
C GLU A 407 18.83 5.17 -1.28
N VAL A 408 17.74 4.72 -1.90
CA VAL A 408 17.54 4.61 -3.37
C VAL A 408 17.88 5.93 -4.08
N SER A 409 18.28 5.89 -5.35
CA SER A 409 18.67 7.10 -6.09
C SER A 409 17.56 8.18 -6.12
N GLU A 410 17.94 9.46 -5.92
CA GLU A 410 16.98 10.58 -5.91
C GLU A 410 16.17 10.66 -7.22
N LYS A 411 16.79 10.31 -8.36
CA LYS A 411 16.12 10.25 -9.66
C LYS A 411 14.94 9.27 -9.66
N SER A 412 15.12 8.07 -9.10
CA SER A 412 14.07 7.05 -9.01
C SER A 412 13.01 7.46 -8.00
N ARG A 413 13.40 7.99 -6.83
CA ARG A 413 12.44 8.46 -5.80
C ARG A 413 11.55 9.60 -6.32
N LEU A 414 12.15 10.62 -6.94
CA LEU A 414 11.41 11.76 -7.52
C LEU A 414 10.51 11.34 -8.69
N ARG A 415 10.92 10.36 -9.50
CA ARG A 415 10.08 9.82 -10.57
C ARG A 415 8.81 9.19 -10.00
N ALA A 416 8.96 8.31 -9.00
CA ALA A 416 7.83 7.67 -8.35
C ALA A 416 6.88 8.71 -7.74
N ILE A 417 7.42 9.67 -7.00
CA ILE A 417 6.62 10.77 -6.40
C ILE A 417 5.89 11.56 -7.49
N LYS A 418 6.57 12.00 -8.55
CA LYS A 418 5.93 12.72 -9.67
C LYS A 418 4.79 11.92 -10.30
N SER A 419 4.91 10.59 -10.37
CA SER A 419 3.86 9.74 -10.93
C SER A 419 2.61 9.67 -10.06
N ILE A 420 2.74 9.76 -8.73
CA ILE A 420 1.63 9.71 -7.77
C ILE A 420 0.72 10.94 -7.90
N PHE A 421 1.30 12.11 -8.19
CA PHE A 421 0.56 13.37 -8.28
C PHE A 421 -0.12 13.60 -9.64
N LYS A 422 0.16 12.76 -10.65
CA LYS A 422 -0.52 12.85 -11.94
C LYS A 422 -1.99 12.42 -11.83
N PRO A 423 -2.89 12.90 -12.71
CA PRO A 423 -4.24 12.36 -12.82
C PRO A 423 -4.19 10.86 -13.12
N MET A 424 -4.91 10.06 -12.32
CA MET A 424 -4.97 8.60 -12.45
C MET A 424 -6.41 8.11 -12.37
N GLU A 425 -6.64 6.89 -12.85
CA GLU A 425 -7.87 6.17 -12.57
C GLU A 425 -8.10 6.01 -11.07
N ARG A 426 -9.37 6.08 -10.67
CA ARG A 426 -9.78 6.04 -9.25
C ARG A 426 -9.19 4.87 -8.46
N LYS A 427 -9.14 3.67 -9.05
CA LYS A 427 -8.60 2.47 -8.38
C LYS A 427 -7.12 2.60 -8.04
N ILE A 428 -6.33 3.17 -8.93
CA ILE A 428 -4.89 3.37 -8.72
C ILE A 428 -4.68 4.53 -7.75
N TRP A 429 -5.46 5.61 -7.91
CA TRP A 429 -5.40 6.80 -7.07
C TRP A 429 -5.61 6.50 -5.58
N ILE A 430 -6.51 5.58 -5.24
CA ILE A 430 -6.69 5.11 -3.86
C ILE A 430 -5.39 4.53 -3.29
N LYS A 431 -4.74 3.63 -4.04
CA LYS A 431 -3.52 2.96 -3.58
C LYS A 431 -2.32 3.90 -3.49
N THR A 432 -2.23 4.89 -4.38
CA THR A 432 -1.18 5.92 -4.30
C THR A 432 -1.37 6.85 -3.09
N ASN A 433 -2.62 7.15 -2.71
CA ASN A 433 -2.89 7.89 -1.46
C ASN A 433 -2.53 7.08 -0.21
N LEU A 434 -2.72 5.75 -0.23
CA LEU A 434 -2.22 4.87 0.84
C LEU A 434 -0.69 5.01 0.98
N ILE A 435 0.05 5.02 -0.14
CA ILE A 435 1.50 5.23 -0.14
C ILE A 435 1.88 6.59 0.46
N LEU A 436 1.19 7.68 0.07
CA LEU A 436 1.44 9.01 0.65
C LEU A 436 1.17 9.05 2.16
N MET A 437 0.08 8.45 2.61
CA MET A 437 -0.22 8.31 4.04
C MET A 437 0.88 7.52 4.76
N LEU A 438 1.39 6.43 4.18
CA LEU A 438 2.48 5.66 4.77
C LEU A 438 3.81 6.42 4.80
N ILE A 439 4.09 7.29 3.82
CA ILE A 439 5.25 8.20 3.83
C ILE A 439 5.09 9.26 4.95
N TRP A 440 3.87 9.71 5.20
CA TRP A 440 3.53 10.67 6.26
C TRP A 440 3.54 10.06 7.68
N TYR A 441 3.53 8.73 7.78
CA TYR A 441 3.59 8.01 9.06
C TYR A 441 4.74 8.50 9.94
N GLY A 442 4.43 8.76 11.21
CA GLY A 442 5.37 9.26 12.20
C GLY A 442 5.54 10.77 12.28
N SER A 443 5.03 11.52 11.30
CA SER A 443 5.12 12.99 11.25
C SER A 443 3.79 13.70 11.52
N GLY A 444 2.66 13.06 11.24
CA GLY A 444 1.33 13.60 11.55
C GLY A 444 0.96 13.57 13.03
N PHE A 445 0.00 14.41 13.41
CA PHE A 445 -0.50 14.49 14.79
C PHE A 445 -1.02 13.13 15.27
N ALA A 446 -0.45 12.66 16.39
CA ALA A 446 -0.75 11.36 17.01
C ALA A 446 -0.69 10.19 16.02
N PHE A 447 0.15 10.30 14.98
CA PHE A 447 0.22 9.32 13.88
C PHE A 447 1.44 8.41 13.97
N ARG A 448 1.58 7.76 15.13
CA ARG A 448 2.70 6.85 15.47
C ARG A 448 2.23 5.48 15.96
N TYR A 449 0.92 5.24 15.95
CA TYR A 449 0.35 3.96 16.34
C TYR A 449 0.57 2.91 15.24
N THR A 450 0.95 1.69 15.62
CA THR A 450 1.01 0.55 14.69
C THR A 450 -0.36 -0.10 14.51
N ARG A 451 -1.20 -0.04 15.55
CA ARG A 451 -2.60 -0.47 15.52
C ARG A 451 -3.49 0.59 16.14
N PRO A 452 -4.70 0.80 15.61
CA PRO A 452 -5.70 1.60 16.28
C PRO A 452 -5.89 1.15 17.75
N PRO A 453 -6.11 2.08 18.70
CA PRO A 453 -6.13 1.75 20.13
C PRO A 453 -7.10 0.63 20.53
N HIS A 454 -8.28 0.56 19.89
CA HIS A 454 -9.31 -0.44 20.16
C HIS A 454 -9.00 -1.84 19.60
N LEU A 455 -7.98 -1.96 18.73
CA LEU A 455 -7.52 -3.23 18.15
C LEU A 455 -6.24 -3.77 18.79
N LYS A 456 -5.66 -3.09 19.79
CA LYS A 456 -4.34 -3.44 20.35
C LYS A 456 -4.24 -4.92 20.80
N ASN A 457 -5.30 -5.44 21.41
CA ASN A 457 -5.35 -6.80 21.96
C ASN A 457 -6.29 -7.74 21.19
N LYS A 458 -6.77 -7.34 20.00
CA LYS A 458 -7.67 -8.16 19.18
C LYS A 458 -6.88 -8.84 18.06
N HIS A 459 -7.29 -10.05 17.71
CA HIS A 459 -6.81 -10.70 16.50
C HIS A 459 -7.35 -9.92 15.30
N VAL A 460 -6.46 -9.50 14.41
CA VAL A 460 -6.81 -8.76 13.20
C VAL A 460 -6.81 -9.74 12.04
N SER A 461 -7.88 -9.74 11.22
CA SER A 461 -7.90 -10.55 10.01
C SER A 461 -6.78 -10.12 9.07
N THR A 462 -6.01 -11.09 8.56
CA THR A 462 -5.04 -10.88 7.47
C THR A 462 -5.68 -11.02 6.09
N GLN A 463 -6.98 -11.31 6.03
CA GLN A 463 -7.76 -11.46 4.82
C GLN A 463 -8.57 -10.18 4.57
N GLY A 464 -8.33 -9.51 3.44
CA GLY A 464 -9.00 -8.27 3.10
C GLY A 464 -8.34 -7.55 1.94
N ALA A 465 -8.85 -6.37 1.57
CA ALA A 465 -8.16 -5.48 0.65
C ALA A 465 -6.86 -4.94 1.30
N LEU A 466 -5.86 -4.57 0.50
CA LEU A 466 -4.57 -4.08 1.00
C LEU A 466 -4.75 -2.92 1.98
N GLU A 467 -5.66 -2.00 1.68
CA GLU A 467 -5.97 -0.84 2.50
C GLU A 467 -6.56 -1.25 3.87
N GLU A 468 -7.45 -2.24 3.90
CA GLU A 468 -8.06 -2.77 5.14
C GLU A 468 -7.01 -3.42 6.04
N ILE A 469 -6.10 -4.21 5.44
CA ILE A 469 -5.00 -4.88 6.15
C ILE A 469 -4.05 -3.84 6.76
N VAL A 470 -3.59 -2.89 5.94
CA VAL A 470 -2.64 -1.85 6.37
C VAL A 470 -3.26 -0.94 7.43
N PHE A 471 -4.54 -0.59 7.30
CA PHE A 471 -5.18 0.32 8.25
C PHE A 471 -5.49 -0.36 9.61
N SER A 472 -5.78 -1.67 9.60
CA SER A 472 -5.95 -2.46 10.81
C SER A 472 -4.61 -2.75 11.50
N ASN A 473 -3.54 -2.89 10.72
CA ASN A 473 -2.19 -3.13 11.18
C ASN A 473 -1.17 -2.41 10.29
N MET A 474 -0.74 -1.23 10.72
CA MET A 474 0.21 -0.38 9.99
C MET A 474 1.62 -0.97 9.91
N GLY A 475 1.83 -2.19 10.40
CA GLY A 475 3.11 -2.88 10.46
C GLY A 475 3.78 -2.70 11.82
N THR A 476 5.09 -2.53 11.82
CA THR A 476 5.90 -2.34 13.03
C THR A 476 6.30 -0.88 13.21
N VAL A 477 6.73 -0.55 14.43
CA VAL A 477 7.21 0.81 14.75
C VAL A 477 8.42 1.11 13.87
N ARG A 478 8.37 2.23 13.15
CA ARG A 478 9.36 2.59 12.13
C ARG A 478 9.67 4.09 12.15
N PRO A 479 10.87 4.51 11.70
CA PRO A 479 11.20 5.92 11.60
C PRO A 479 10.35 6.60 10.52
N PRO A 480 10.07 7.91 10.66
CA PRO A 480 9.41 8.69 9.60
C PRO A 480 10.24 8.67 8.30
N ALA A 481 9.57 8.65 7.15
CA ALA A 481 10.20 8.64 5.84
C ALA A 481 10.71 10.02 5.40
N THR A 482 11.53 10.66 6.24
CA THR A 482 11.96 12.06 6.09
C THR A 482 12.57 12.40 4.72
N VAL A 483 13.33 11.50 4.09
CA VAL A 483 13.90 11.73 2.76
C VAL A 483 12.81 11.76 1.68
N LEU A 484 11.87 10.81 1.73
CA LEU A 484 10.73 10.80 0.80
C LEU A 484 9.79 11.98 1.03
N GLN A 485 9.57 12.37 2.30
CA GLN A 485 8.83 13.58 2.66
C GLN A 485 9.52 14.84 2.10
N ASN A 486 10.85 14.93 2.18
CA ASN A 486 11.61 16.03 1.58
C ASN A 486 11.49 16.05 0.05
N ASP A 487 11.49 14.87 -0.59
CA ASP A 487 11.31 14.76 -2.04
C ASP A 487 9.89 15.19 -2.46
N ILE A 488 8.85 14.89 -1.66
CA ILE A 488 7.49 15.42 -1.85
C ILE A 488 7.48 16.94 -1.70
N ARG A 489 8.11 17.48 -0.65
CA ARG A 489 8.21 18.93 -0.45
C ARG A 489 8.90 19.63 -1.63
N LYS A 490 9.99 19.05 -2.15
CA LYS A 490 10.67 19.55 -3.35
C LYS A 490 9.76 19.52 -4.59
N PHE A 491 9.00 18.44 -4.79
CA PHE A 491 8.06 18.34 -5.89
C PHE A 491 6.97 19.41 -5.81
N ILE A 492 6.36 19.58 -4.63
CA ILE A 492 5.34 20.60 -4.36
C ILE A 492 5.87 22.00 -4.67
N ALA A 493 7.10 22.32 -4.26
CA ALA A 493 7.72 23.61 -4.53
C ALA A 493 8.03 23.82 -6.02
N TYR A 494 8.36 22.75 -6.75
CA TYR A 494 8.73 22.80 -8.17
C TYR A 494 7.51 22.89 -9.10
N ASP A 495 6.45 22.13 -8.83
CA ASP A 495 5.24 22.03 -9.66
C ASP A 495 3.99 22.31 -8.83
N LYS A 496 3.83 23.59 -8.48
CA LYS A 496 2.71 24.08 -7.66
C LYS A 496 1.35 23.86 -8.31
N GLU A 497 1.27 23.89 -9.64
CA GLU A 497 0.02 23.70 -10.38
C GLU A 497 -0.49 22.26 -10.25
N THR A 498 0.37 21.27 -10.49
CA THR A 498 0.00 19.86 -10.32
C THR A 498 -0.35 19.56 -8.86
N ALA A 499 0.42 20.09 -7.90
CA ALA A 499 0.13 19.94 -6.47
C ALA A 499 -1.21 20.59 -6.07
N SER A 500 -1.50 21.78 -6.62
CA SER A 500 -2.76 22.51 -6.47
C SER A 500 -3.97 21.72 -6.99
N ASN A 501 -3.84 21.16 -8.19
CA ASN A 501 -4.89 20.31 -8.77
C ASN A 501 -5.09 19.02 -7.97
N PHE A 502 -3.99 18.42 -7.50
CA PHE A 502 -4.05 17.22 -6.68
C PHE A 502 -4.79 17.47 -5.35
N ILE A 503 -4.48 18.55 -4.62
CA ILE A 503 -5.17 18.84 -3.35
C ILE A 503 -6.65 19.17 -3.55
N ASN A 504 -7.00 19.87 -4.62
CA ASN A 504 -8.39 20.16 -4.97
C ASN A 504 -9.18 18.87 -5.24
N ASN A 505 -8.59 17.94 -5.98
CA ASN A 505 -9.16 16.62 -6.18
C ASN A 505 -9.27 15.84 -4.86
N SER A 506 -8.25 15.89 -4.01
CA SER A 506 -8.29 15.27 -2.68
C SER A 506 -9.41 15.83 -1.80
N LEU A 507 -9.68 17.13 -1.84
CA LEU A 507 -10.81 17.75 -1.14
C LEU A 507 -12.17 17.36 -1.75
N ASN A 508 -12.26 17.17 -3.07
CA ASN A 508 -13.45 16.62 -3.74
C ASN A 508 -13.74 15.20 -3.26
N TYR A 509 -12.72 14.36 -3.28
CA TYR A 509 -12.86 12.97 -2.86
C TYR A 509 -13.05 12.82 -1.35
N LEU A 510 -12.48 13.71 -0.52
CA LEU A 510 -12.74 13.71 0.92
C LEU A 510 -14.21 14.00 1.20
N ASN A 511 -14.77 15.03 0.56
CA ASN A 511 -16.19 15.36 0.71
C ASN A 511 -17.09 14.18 0.30
N TRP A 512 -16.80 13.58 -0.84
CA TRP A 512 -17.53 12.40 -1.33
C TRP A 512 -17.40 11.21 -0.36
N ALA A 513 -16.18 10.84 0.03
CA ALA A 513 -15.91 9.68 0.88
C ALA A 513 -16.54 9.84 2.26
N PHE A 514 -16.48 11.05 2.83
CA PHE A 514 -17.08 11.32 4.12
C PHE A 514 -18.61 11.32 4.07
N SER A 515 -19.20 11.89 3.01
CA SER A 515 -20.67 11.87 2.82
C SER A 515 -21.19 10.44 2.67
N GLU A 516 -20.50 9.63 1.87
CA GLU A 516 -20.79 8.19 1.70
C GLU A 516 -20.66 7.44 3.03
N PHE A 517 -19.57 7.70 3.77
CA PHE A 517 -19.36 7.11 5.09
C PHE A 517 -20.51 7.43 6.03
N ILE A 518 -20.86 8.71 6.23
CA ILE A 518 -21.90 9.11 7.17
C ILE A 518 -23.28 8.56 6.77
N SER A 519 -23.61 8.53 5.47
CA SER A 519 -24.86 7.95 5.00
C SER A 519 -24.98 6.48 5.41
N LEU A 520 -23.97 5.66 5.05
CA LEU A 520 -23.94 4.24 5.40
C LEU A 520 -23.84 4.03 6.92
N PHE A 521 -23.09 4.88 7.62
CA PHE A 521 -22.88 4.78 9.06
C PHE A 521 -24.17 5.02 9.85
N GLN A 522 -25.05 5.90 9.36
CA GLN A 522 -26.36 6.14 9.98
C GLN A 522 -27.30 4.95 9.77
N GLU A 523 -27.29 4.31 8.60
CA GLU A 523 -28.09 3.11 8.31
C GLU A 523 -27.66 1.90 9.16
N ILE A 524 -26.39 1.83 9.57
CA ILE A 524 -25.86 0.73 10.40
C ILE A 524 -26.47 0.72 11.82
N LYS A 525 -27.05 1.83 12.29
CA LYS A 525 -27.75 1.86 13.59
C LYS A 525 -28.90 0.85 13.67
N ASP A 526 -29.52 0.56 12.53
CA ASP A 526 -30.70 -0.30 12.46
C ASP A 526 -30.34 -1.79 12.24
N ILE A 527 -29.06 -2.07 11.89
CA ILE A 527 -28.54 -3.42 11.71
C ILE A 527 -28.36 -4.07 13.09
N ASN A 528 -28.95 -5.25 13.28
CA ASN A 528 -29.12 -6.00 14.55
C ASN A 528 -30.22 -5.51 15.52
N GLY A 529 -31.07 -4.55 15.15
CA GLY A 529 -32.26 -4.21 15.96
C GLY A 529 -33.24 -5.39 16.11
N ASN A 530 -33.19 -6.34 15.17
CA ASN A 530 -33.90 -7.61 15.20
C ASN A 530 -32.87 -8.71 15.47
N ASN A 531 -33.03 -9.49 16.54
CA ASN A 531 -32.13 -10.58 17.00
C ASN A 531 -31.96 -11.76 16.01
N SER A 532 -31.69 -11.52 14.73
CA SER A 532 -31.27 -12.54 13.76
C SER A 532 -29.75 -12.58 13.69
N PHE A 533 -29.16 -13.70 14.12
CA PHE A 533 -27.71 -13.96 14.05
C PHE A 533 -27.14 -14.04 12.61
N ILE A 534 -27.97 -13.88 11.57
CA ILE A 534 -27.59 -14.04 10.17
C ILE A 534 -27.69 -12.69 9.46
N ILE A 535 -26.54 -12.10 9.16
CA ILE A 535 -26.42 -10.88 8.36
C ILE A 535 -26.66 -11.26 6.89
N SER A 536 -27.55 -10.52 6.21
CA SER A 536 -27.82 -10.71 4.78
C SER A 536 -26.61 -10.30 3.91
N SER A 537 -26.53 -10.84 2.69
CA SER A 537 -25.46 -10.47 1.73
C SER A 537 -25.45 -8.97 1.41
N GLU A 538 -26.62 -8.33 1.41
CA GLU A 538 -26.76 -6.89 1.17
C GLU A 538 -26.19 -6.07 2.34
N GLU A 539 -26.52 -6.43 3.58
CA GLU A 539 -25.95 -5.81 4.78
C GLU A 539 -24.43 -5.99 4.84
N VAL A 540 -23.91 -7.16 4.48
CA VAL A 540 -22.45 -7.38 4.37
C VAL A 540 -21.80 -6.43 3.37
N ASN A 541 -22.40 -6.22 2.19
CA ASN A 541 -21.88 -5.29 1.19
C ASN A 541 -21.93 -3.83 1.68
N LYS A 542 -22.98 -3.46 2.43
CA LYS A 542 -23.10 -2.13 3.07
C LYS A 542 -22.00 -1.92 4.11
N LEU A 543 -21.79 -2.89 5.02
CA LEU A 543 -20.73 -2.84 6.04
C LEU A 543 -19.35 -2.71 5.38
N LYS A 544 -19.08 -3.51 4.35
CA LYS A 544 -17.82 -3.44 3.59
C LYS A 544 -17.62 -2.08 2.92
N SER A 545 -18.67 -1.50 2.34
CA SER A 545 -18.61 -0.19 1.70
C SER A 545 -18.40 0.94 2.73
N CYS A 546 -19.02 0.83 3.90
CA CYS A 546 -18.85 1.77 5.01
C CYS A 546 -17.43 1.73 5.59
N GLY A 547 -16.88 0.54 5.81
CA GLY A 547 -15.48 0.37 6.24
C GLY A 547 -14.49 0.99 5.24
N LYS A 548 -14.71 0.77 3.94
CA LYS A 548 -13.88 1.36 2.88
C LYS A 548 -13.98 2.89 2.81
N SER A 549 -15.19 3.46 2.89
CA SER A 549 -15.36 4.92 2.86
C SER A 549 -14.75 5.59 4.10
N PHE A 550 -14.78 4.93 5.26
CA PHE A 550 -14.04 5.36 6.46
C PHE A 550 -12.52 5.38 6.22
N ILE A 551 -11.94 4.28 5.74
CA ILE A 551 -10.50 4.18 5.47
C ILE A 551 -10.06 5.27 4.48
N TYR A 552 -10.84 5.50 3.42
CA TYR A 552 -10.55 6.57 2.45
C TYR A 552 -10.64 7.96 3.07
N THR A 553 -11.64 8.22 3.91
CA THR A 553 -11.76 9.50 4.62
C THR A 553 -10.52 9.79 5.44
N VAL A 554 -10.07 8.83 6.28
CA VAL A 554 -8.90 9.05 7.13
C VAL A 554 -7.60 9.14 6.31
N THR A 555 -7.46 8.32 5.27
CA THR A 555 -6.29 8.38 4.37
C THR A 555 -6.17 9.77 3.74
N LEU A 556 -7.28 10.33 3.24
CA LEU A 556 -7.29 11.66 2.62
C LEU A 556 -7.03 12.76 3.64
N LEU A 557 -7.57 12.67 4.86
CA LEU A 557 -7.23 13.61 5.93
C LEU A 557 -5.72 13.63 6.22
N ARG A 558 -5.07 12.46 6.26
CA ARG A 558 -3.62 12.35 6.47
C ARG A 558 -2.80 12.89 5.29
N VAL A 559 -3.25 12.67 4.06
CA VAL A 559 -2.60 13.24 2.86
C VAL A 559 -2.77 14.76 2.83
N ILE A 560 -3.95 15.28 3.14
CA ILE A 560 -4.22 16.73 3.21
C ILE A 560 -3.40 17.38 4.33
N GLU A 561 -3.34 16.76 5.52
CA GLU A 561 -2.45 17.18 6.62
C GLU A 561 -0.99 17.32 6.13
N MET A 562 -0.45 16.28 5.49
CA MET A 562 0.90 16.28 4.94
C MET A 562 1.12 17.42 3.94
N MET A 563 0.20 17.61 2.99
CA MET A 563 0.35 18.63 1.94
C MET A 563 0.34 20.04 2.51
N ILE A 564 -0.58 20.32 3.44
CA ILE A 564 -0.67 21.62 4.14
C ILE A 564 0.59 21.87 4.96
N HIS A 565 1.08 20.85 5.67
CA HIS A 565 2.30 20.95 6.46
C HIS A 565 3.52 21.30 5.59
N PHE A 566 3.59 20.81 4.35
CA PHE A 566 4.69 21.13 3.44
C PHE A 566 4.58 22.50 2.77
N ASP A 567 3.40 22.89 2.28
CA ASP A 567 3.14 24.24 1.76
C ASP A 567 1.66 24.60 1.91
N ARG A 568 1.34 25.31 2.99
CA ARG A 568 0.00 25.83 3.26
C ARG A 568 -0.51 26.78 2.18
N ASN A 569 0.38 27.44 1.43
CA ASN A 569 -0.02 28.44 0.45
C ASN A 569 -0.76 27.82 -0.73
N ILE A 570 -0.59 26.51 -0.98
CA ILE A 570 -1.39 25.78 -1.99
C ILE A 570 -2.90 25.91 -1.72
N ILE A 571 -3.31 25.99 -0.45
CA ILE A 571 -4.71 26.19 -0.06
C ILE A 571 -5.07 27.68 0.01
N ILE A 572 -4.17 28.52 0.54
CA ILE A 572 -4.43 29.95 0.78
C ILE A 572 -4.51 30.73 -0.54
N ASP A 573 -3.61 30.44 -1.48
CA ASP A 573 -3.51 31.17 -2.76
C ASP A 573 -4.71 30.89 -3.68
N GLN A 574 -5.51 29.86 -3.39
CA GLN A 574 -6.68 29.48 -4.16
C GLN A 574 -7.97 30.03 -3.55
N GLU A 575 -8.69 30.83 -4.32
CA GLU A 575 -9.96 31.42 -3.88
C GLU A 575 -10.95 30.34 -3.42
N GLY A 576 -11.41 30.44 -2.16
CA GLY A 576 -12.42 29.56 -1.58
C GLY A 576 -11.93 28.20 -1.09
N SER A 577 -10.72 27.76 -1.44
CA SER A 577 -10.16 26.48 -0.99
C SER A 577 -9.98 26.42 0.53
N LEU A 578 -9.55 27.52 1.15
CA LEU A 578 -9.43 27.64 2.59
C LEU A 578 -10.77 27.43 3.33
N GLY A 579 -11.81 28.14 2.90
CA GLY A 579 -13.16 28.00 3.48
C GLY A 579 -13.70 26.59 3.29
N ARG A 580 -13.44 25.96 2.14
CA ARG A 580 -13.83 24.58 1.86
C ARG A 580 -13.15 23.56 2.79
N VAL A 581 -11.85 23.73 3.07
CA VAL A 581 -11.14 22.88 4.04
C VAL A 581 -11.83 22.97 5.40
N PHE A 582 -12.05 24.18 5.92
CA PHE A 582 -12.68 24.35 7.23
C PHE A 582 -14.13 23.87 7.26
N GLN A 583 -14.91 24.10 6.21
CA GLN A 583 -16.26 23.55 6.10
C GLN A 583 -16.26 22.03 6.25
N LEU A 584 -15.36 21.32 5.55
CA LEU A 584 -15.25 19.86 5.63
C LEU A 584 -14.79 19.41 7.02
N ILE A 585 -13.80 20.07 7.60
CA ILE A 585 -13.31 19.76 8.95
C ILE A 585 -14.42 19.95 10.00
N CYS A 586 -15.13 21.08 9.97
CA CYS A 586 -16.24 21.36 10.88
C CYS A 586 -17.37 20.33 10.72
N GLN A 587 -17.71 19.96 9.48
CA GLN A 587 -18.69 18.90 9.20
C GLN A 587 -18.26 17.56 9.79
N ILE A 588 -16.98 17.18 9.65
CA ILE A 588 -16.44 15.94 10.21
C ILE A 588 -16.56 15.96 11.74
N LEU A 589 -16.06 17.01 12.40
CA LEU A 589 -16.11 17.15 13.86
C LEU A 589 -17.55 17.03 14.39
N ASN A 590 -18.49 17.79 13.82
CA ASN A 590 -19.88 17.79 14.27
C ASN A 590 -20.58 16.45 14.07
N ARG A 591 -20.40 15.80 12.91
CA ARG A 591 -21.07 14.53 12.59
C ARG A 591 -20.50 13.35 13.38
N ILE A 592 -19.20 13.33 13.65
CA ILE A 592 -18.55 12.29 14.46
C ILE A 592 -18.97 12.42 15.93
N ASN A 593 -19.05 13.64 16.45
CA ASN A 593 -19.56 13.89 17.80
C ASN A 593 -21.05 13.49 17.93
N ALA A 594 -21.89 13.86 16.96
CA ALA A 594 -23.31 13.49 16.95
C ALA A 594 -23.55 11.98 16.86
N SER A 595 -22.64 11.24 16.21
CA SER A 595 -22.79 9.80 15.97
C SER A 595 -22.20 8.92 17.08
N SER A 596 -22.04 9.48 18.29
CA SER A 596 -21.36 8.84 19.41
C SER A 596 -21.91 7.46 19.78
N SER A 597 -23.23 7.31 19.87
CA SER A 597 -23.88 6.04 20.22
C SER A 597 -23.65 4.94 19.17
N THR A 598 -23.56 5.30 17.89
CA THR A 598 -23.29 4.37 16.79
C THR A 598 -21.90 3.76 16.89
N PHE A 599 -20.90 4.57 17.23
CA PHE A 599 -19.53 4.09 17.43
C PHE A 599 -19.48 3.08 18.59
N SER A 600 -20.18 3.38 19.70
CA SER A 600 -20.27 2.46 20.84
C SER A 600 -20.98 1.14 20.44
N HIS A 601 -22.04 1.21 19.64
CA HIS A 601 -22.74 0.03 19.12
C HIS A 601 -21.83 -0.85 18.26
N ILE A 602 -21.07 -0.26 17.32
CA ILE A 602 -20.14 -1.02 16.46
C ILE A 602 -19.06 -1.72 17.29
N LEU A 603 -18.53 -1.05 18.30
CA LEU A 603 -17.53 -1.61 19.20
C LEU A 603 -18.08 -2.77 20.03
N ALA A 604 -19.33 -2.68 20.49
CA ALA A 604 -20.00 -3.73 21.25
C ALA A 604 -20.40 -4.93 20.38
N SER A 605 -20.92 -4.68 19.17
CA SER A 605 -21.48 -5.70 18.27
C SER A 605 -20.42 -6.39 17.40
N SER A 606 -19.19 -5.90 17.34
CA SER A 606 -18.06 -6.47 16.57
C SER A 606 -18.44 -6.84 15.12
N LEU A 607 -19.08 -5.90 14.42
CA LEU A 607 -19.57 -6.12 13.05
C LEU A 607 -18.40 -6.39 12.07
N PRO A 608 -18.56 -7.34 11.12
CA PRO A 608 -17.53 -7.65 10.15
C PRO A 608 -17.25 -6.43 9.24
N TYR A 609 -16.01 -6.31 8.76
CA TYR A 609 -15.52 -5.20 7.91
C TYR A 609 -15.51 -3.80 8.57
N MET A 610 -16.01 -3.66 9.81
CA MET A 610 -16.03 -2.39 10.55
C MET A 610 -14.92 -2.28 11.59
N GLU A 611 -13.99 -3.24 11.63
CA GLU A 611 -12.90 -3.34 12.62
C GLU A 611 -12.02 -2.07 12.66
N CYS A 612 -11.79 -1.43 11.52
CA CYS A 612 -11.00 -0.20 11.42
C CYS A 612 -11.70 1.07 11.94
N VAL A 613 -13.04 1.03 12.09
CA VAL A 613 -13.86 2.23 12.30
C VAL A 613 -13.84 2.63 13.76
N HIS A 614 -13.20 3.77 14.05
CA HIS A 614 -13.07 4.25 15.42
C HIS A 614 -12.89 5.77 15.49
N LYS A 615 -13.44 6.40 16.53
CA LYS A 615 -13.38 7.86 16.70
C LYS A 615 -11.96 8.40 16.75
N PHE A 616 -11.07 7.71 17.45
CA PHE A 616 -9.67 8.12 17.59
C PHE A 616 -9.02 8.37 16.22
N THR A 617 -9.10 7.41 15.29
CA THR A 617 -8.34 7.47 14.03
C THR A 617 -8.78 8.63 13.14
N ILE A 618 -10.08 8.93 13.07
CA ILE A 618 -10.58 10.06 12.30
C ILE A 618 -10.36 11.41 13.01
N LEU A 619 -10.56 11.49 14.32
CA LEU A 619 -10.40 12.73 15.07
C LEU A 619 -8.93 13.17 15.12
N VAL A 620 -7.97 12.28 15.33
CA VAL A 620 -6.55 12.66 15.31
C VAL A 620 -6.08 13.11 13.92
N ALA A 621 -6.61 12.53 12.84
CA ALA A 621 -6.30 13.01 11.49
C ALA A 621 -6.92 14.40 11.23
N THR A 622 -8.15 14.62 11.69
CA THR A 622 -8.86 15.90 11.59
C THR A 622 -8.15 17.00 12.39
N THR A 623 -7.72 16.71 13.62
CA THR A 623 -6.92 17.61 14.46
C THR A 623 -5.56 17.92 13.82
N GLY A 624 -4.93 16.94 13.17
CA GLY A 624 -3.68 17.15 12.42
C GLY A 624 -3.82 18.17 11.30
N VAL A 625 -4.92 18.12 10.53
CA VAL A 625 -5.22 19.13 9.50
C VAL A 625 -5.39 20.52 10.11
N LEU A 626 -6.14 20.65 11.21
CA LEU A 626 -6.33 21.93 11.90
C LEU A 626 -5.01 22.52 12.40
N LEU A 627 -4.20 21.70 13.09
CA LEU A 627 -2.90 22.12 13.58
C LEU A 627 -2.00 22.58 12.43
N SER A 628 -1.95 21.82 11.33
CA SER A 628 -1.12 22.16 10.16
C SER A 628 -1.56 23.47 9.50
N MET A 629 -2.86 23.75 9.45
CA MET A 629 -3.38 25.03 8.93
C MET A 629 -3.05 26.21 9.85
N LEU A 630 -3.18 26.02 11.17
CA LEU A 630 -3.07 27.08 12.18
C LEU A 630 -1.65 27.27 12.74
N GLU A 631 -0.69 26.39 12.42
CA GLU A 631 0.65 26.34 13.01
C GLU A 631 1.37 27.71 12.99
N GLY A 632 1.22 28.47 11.91
CA GLY A 632 1.85 29.80 11.79
C GLY A 632 1.13 30.95 12.49
N GLU A 633 -0.10 30.74 12.97
CA GLU A 633 -0.88 31.70 13.75
C GLU A 633 -0.82 31.40 15.26
N ILE A 634 -0.78 30.12 15.64
CA ILE A 634 -0.64 29.67 17.04
C ILE A 634 0.75 30.01 17.59
N ASN A 635 1.82 29.76 16.82
CA ASN A 635 3.20 29.94 17.28
C ASN A 635 3.65 31.40 17.41
N LYS A 636 2.87 32.36 16.88
CA LYS A 636 3.06 33.78 17.19
C LYS A 636 2.46 34.02 18.56
N LYS A 637 3.18 33.64 19.62
CA LYS A 637 2.82 34.02 21.00
C LYS A 637 2.36 35.47 20.96
N VAL A 638 1.12 35.69 21.35
CA VAL A 638 0.68 36.99 21.86
C VAL A 638 1.63 37.24 23.02
N SER A 639 2.75 37.91 22.76
CA SER A 639 3.74 38.22 23.78
C SER A 639 2.99 38.97 24.87
N GLU A 640 2.95 38.36 26.06
CA GLU A 640 2.28 38.85 27.26
C GLU A 640 2.77 40.25 27.68
N GLU A 641 3.81 40.79 27.03
CA GLU A 641 4.22 42.19 27.15
C GLU A 641 3.19 43.21 26.61
N ASN A 642 2.15 42.78 25.88
CA ASN A 642 1.04 43.66 25.49
C ASN A 642 -0.20 43.54 26.39
N ALA A 643 -0.13 42.77 27.49
CA ALA A 643 -1.25 42.60 28.42
C ALA A 643 -1.59 43.85 29.24
N GLU A 644 -0.72 44.87 29.29
CA GLU A 644 -0.96 46.11 30.05
C GLU A 644 -1.51 47.29 29.22
N ARG A 645 -1.86 47.08 27.93
CA ARG A 645 -2.60 48.09 27.15
C ARG A 645 -3.72 47.45 26.31
N PRO A 646 -4.98 47.48 26.77
CA PRO A 646 -6.12 46.86 26.08
C PRO A 646 -6.62 47.67 24.88
N SER A 647 -5.74 48.20 24.02
CA SER A 647 -6.16 49.18 23.01
C SER A 647 -5.48 49.13 21.64
N LYS A 648 -4.86 48.01 21.20
CA LYS A 648 -4.48 47.80 19.78
C LYS A 648 -4.03 46.35 19.47
N ILE A 649 -4.96 45.42 19.32
CA ILE A 649 -4.80 44.28 18.38
C ILE A 649 -5.93 44.49 17.36
N SER A 650 -5.59 44.95 16.17
CA SER A 650 -6.55 45.55 15.24
C SER A 650 -7.25 44.57 14.28
N SER A 651 -6.90 43.28 14.28
CA SER A 651 -7.51 42.31 13.36
C SER A 651 -7.32 40.87 13.82
N ILE A 652 -8.33 40.03 13.58
CA ILE A 652 -8.26 38.57 13.72
C ILE A 652 -7.33 38.04 12.61
N PRO A 653 -6.43 37.08 12.91
CA PRO A 653 -5.60 36.44 11.88
C PRO A 653 -6.46 35.82 10.78
N GLU A 654 -6.04 35.95 9.53
CA GLU A 654 -6.85 35.60 8.35
C GLU A 654 -7.34 34.14 8.36
N ILE A 655 -6.47 33.18 8.69
CA ILE A 655 -6.84 31.76 8.67
C ILE A 655 -7.82 31.46 9.81
N THR A 656 -7.53 32.00 11.00
CA THR A 656 -8.41 31.90 12.17
C THR A 656 -9.77 32.54 11.90
N ASP A 657 -9.81 33.71 11.24
CA ASP A 657 -11.04 34.45 10.94
C ASP A 657 -11.96 33.65 10.02
N VAL A 658 -11.40 33.00 8.98
CA VAL A 658 -12.18 32.14 8.07
C VAL A 658 -12.75 30.92 8.80
N LEU A 659 -11.99 30.30 9.72
CA LEU A 659 -12.48 29.15 10.51
C LEU A 659 -13.61 29.56 11.47
N ILE A 660 -13.42 30.61 12.27
CA ILE A 660 -14.41 31.01 13.28
C ILE A 660 -15.66 31.65 12.68
N SER A 661 -15.55 32.16 11.44
CA SER A 661 -16.68 32.70 10.68
C SER A 661 -17.51 31.60 10.00
N ASP A 662 -17.02 30.34 9.93
CA ASP A 662 -17.81 29.24 9.36
C ASP A 662 -19.02 28.93 10.24
N PRO A 663 -20.24 28.86 9.69
CA PRO A 663 -21.46 28.64 10.47
C PRO A 663 -21.52 27.27 11.16
N ASN A 664 -20.74 26.29 10.68
CA ASN A 664 -20.65 24.97 11.30
C ASN A 664 -19.56 24.91 12.37
N PHE A 665 -18.74 25.94 12.54
CA PHE A 665 -17.72 25.94 13.57
C PHE A 665 -18.34 26.17 14.95
N ASN A 666 -18.04 25.27 15.87
CA ASN A 666 -18.36 25.43 17.29
C ASN A 666 -17.17 24.92 18.10
N LEU A 667 -16.69 25.71 19.06
CA LEU A 667 -15.59 25.31 19.93
C LEU A 667 -15.91 24.02 20.72
N SER A 668 -17.18 23.78 21.05
CA SER A 668 -17.57 22.56 21.77
C SER A 668 -17.35 21.28 20.95
N SER A 669 -17.25 21.40 19.62
CA SER A 669 -16.91 20.25 18.76
C SER A 669 -15.48 19.74 19.01
N LEU A 670 -14.64 20.54 19.67
CA LEU A 670 -13.27 20.24 20.06
C LEU A 670 -13.13 19.85 21.54
N ASP A 671 -14.21 19.78 22.32
CA ASP A 671 -14.12 19.51 23.76
C ASP A 671 -13.46 18.16 24.07
N PHE A 672 -13.57 17.17 23.17
CA PHE A 672 -12.86 15.88 23.27
C PHE A 672 -11.34 16.00 23.43
N ILE A 673 -10.76 17.17 23.14
CA ILE A 673 -9.34 17.47 23.33
C ILE A 673 -9.03 17.79 24.79
N ILE A 674 -9.93 18.47 25.49
CA ILE A 674 -9.70 19.07 26.82
C ILE A 674 -10.43 18.35 27.95
N LEU A 675 -11.47 17.57 27.63
CA LEU A 675 -12.23 16.80 28.61
C LEU A 675 -11.32 15.96 29.53
N SER A 676 -11.50 16.12 30.84
CA SER A 676 -10.80 15.36 31.87
C SER A 676 -11.13 13.87 31.82
N GLU A 677 -10.28 13.05 32.45
CA GLU A 677 -10.56 11.62 32.64
C GLU A 677 -11.79 11.46 33.55
N ASN A 678 -12.92 11.03 32.99
CA ASN A 678 -14.13 10.68 33.74
C ASN A 678 -14.40 9.18 33.59
N GLU A 679 -14.54 8.45 34.69
CA GLU A 679 -14.69 6.99 34.72
C GLU A 679 -16.09 6.47 34.33
N ASN A 680 -17.07 7.36 34.15
CA ASN A 680 -18.46 7.02 33.88
C ASN A 680 -18.86 7.42 32.45
N ASP A 681 -18.96 6.47 31.50
CA ASP A 681 -19.66 6.47 30.18
C ASP A 681 -20.01 7.82 29.45
N GLU A 682 -19.22 8.88 29.66
CA GLU A 682 -19.35 10.22 29.09
C GLU A 682 -18.19 10.51 28.09
N PRO A 683 -18.20 11.62 27.32
CA PRO A 683 -17.75 11.62 25.93
C PRO A 683 -16.28 11.24 25.70
N PHE A 684 -16.02 10.71 24.50
CA PHE A 684 -14.68 10.41 23.98
C PHE A 684 -13.70 11.55 24.30
N SER A 685 -12.56 11.23 24.94
CA SER A 685 -11.49 12.18 25.25
C SER A 685 -10.12 11.67 24.79
N LEU A 686 -9.30 12.57 24.24
CA LEU A 686 -7.90 12.26 23.90
C LEU A 686 -7.06 11.91 25.13
N ASN A 687 -7.45 12.36 26.32
CA ASN A 687 -6.74 12.06 27.57
C ASN A 687 -6.71 10.55 27.90
N PHE A 688 -7.66 9.76 27.39
CA PHE A 688 -7.63 8.30 27.52
C PHE A 688 -6.52 7.62 26.69
N TYR A 689 -5.89 8.35 25.76
CA TYR A 689 -4.92 7.82 24.81
C TYR A 689 -3.49 8.38 25.02
N LYS A 690 -3.11 8.70 26.26
CA LYS A 690 -1.75 9.19 26.64
C LYS A 690 -0.59 8.31 26.17
N THR A 691 -0.85 7.03 25.87
CA THR A 691 0.17 6.13 25.31
C THR A 691 0.44 6.35 23.82
N TYR A 692 -0.46 7.04 23.12
CA TYR A 692 -0.40 7.30 21.68
C TYR A 692 -0.10 8.77 21.33
N ILE A 693 -0.26 9.68 22.29
CA ILE A 693 -0.07 11.11 22.14
C ILE A 693 1.05 11.55 23.07
N ASN A 694 2.08 12.24 22.53
CA ASN A 694 3.18 12.72 23.36
C ASN A 694 2.85 14.06 24.05
N LYS A 695 3.68 14.48 25.01
CA LYS A 695 3.45 15.72 25.78
C LYS A 695 3.42 16.96 24.89
N GLU A 696 4.33 17.05 23.93
CA GLU A 696 4.42 18.17 22.97
C GLU A 696 3.17 18.28 22.10
N GLU A 697 2.59 17.16 21.67
CA GLU A 697 1.34 17.11 20.92
C GLU A 697 0.17 17.57 21.79
N PHE A 698 0.08 17.16 23.05
CA PHE A 698 -0.93 17.67 23.98
C PHE A 698 -0.81 19.18 24.18
N GLU A 699 0.42 19.70 24.33
CA GLU A 699 0.68 21.14 24.43
C GLU A 699 0.22 21.87 23.18
N LYS A 700 0.61 21.40 21.99
CA LYS A 700 0.18 22.00 20.70
C LYS A 700 -1.34 22.09 20.56
N VAL A 701 -2.06 21.04 20.96
CA VAL A 701 -3.53 21.05 20.85
C VAL A 701 -4.15 21.94 21.92
N GLY A 702 -3.57 21.99 23.12
CA GLY A 702 -3.94 22.94 24.16
C GLY A 702 -3.79 24.39 23.70
N ASP A 703 -2.64 24.72 23.11
CA ASP A 703 -2.36 26.05 22.54
C ASP A 703 -3.33 26.41 21.43
N MET A 704 -3.63 25.45 20.52
CA MET A 704 -4.63 25.63 19.47
C MET A 704 -6.01 25.95 20.06
N TYR A 705 -6.47 25.20 21.07
CA TYR A 705 -7.77 25.44 21.68
C TYR A 705 -7.82 26.80 22.38
N GLN A 706 -6.78 27.16 23.15
CA GLN A 706 -6.70 28.47 23.82
C GLN A 706 -6.72 29.62 22.81
N HIS A 707 -5.98 29.49 21.70
CA HIS A 707 -5.98 30.45 20.60
C HIS A 707 -7.39 30.63 20.02
N LEU A 708 -8.08 29.53 19.69
CA LEU A 708 -9.44 29.58 19.14
C LEU A 708 -10.46 30.15 20.13
N ASP A 709 -10.40 29.76 21.41
CA ASP A 709 -11.28 30.31 22.46
C ASP A 709 -11.09 31.82 22.63
N TRP A 710 -9.84 32.29 22.62
CA TRP A 710 -9.50 33.71 22.75
C TRP A 710 -10.07 34.55 21.61
N TYR A 711 -9.89 34.11 20.36
CA TYR A 711 -10.41 34.80 19.18
C TYR A 711 -11.92 34.67 19.04
N MET A 712 -12.52 33.54 19.41
CA MET A 712 -13.99 33.36 19.37
C MET A 712 -14.71 34.30 20.35
N LYS A 713 -14.18 34.47 21.57
CA LYS A 713 -14.70 35.43 22.56
C LYS A 713 -14.65 36.87 22.02
N ARG A 714 -13.57 37.21 21.32
CA ARG A 714 -13.38 38.54 20.70
C ARG A 714 -14.22 38.75 19.45
N HIS A 715 -14.35 37.75 18.59
CA HIS A 715 -15.21 37.79 17.41
C HIS A 715 -16.66 38.08 17.81
N LYS A 716 -17.18 37.43 18.86
CA LYS A 716 -18.50 37.73 19.43
C LYS A 716 -18.60 39.18 19.93
N SER A 717 -17.57 39.70 20.60
CA SER A 717 -17.54 41.09 21.08
C SER A 717 -17.43 42.14 19.95
N MET A 718 -16.76 41.80 18.85
CA MET A 718 -16.65 42.64 17.66
C MET A 718 -17.95 42.62 16.84
N ALA A 719 -18.58 41.46 16.71
CA ALA A 719 -19.88 41.31 16.06
C ALA A 719 -20.99 42.12 16.77
N SER A 720 -20.98 42.17 18.11
CA SER A 720 -21.90 43.01 18.89
C SER A 720 -21.66 44.53 18.76
N SER A 721 -20.61 44.95 18.03
CA SER A 721 -20.29 46.37 17.76
C SER A 721 -20.53 46.80 16.31
N ILE A 722 -21.00 45.90 15.44
CA ILE A 722 -21.36 46.22 14.06
C ILE A 722 -22.83 46.67 14.05
N ASN A 723 -23.09 47.92 13.67
CA ASN A 723 -24.45 48.40 13.41
C ASN A 723 -25.06 47.53 12.29
N GLU A 724 -26.23 46.93 12.53
CA GLU A 724 -26.98 46.15 11.54
C GLU A 724 -27.26 46.95 10.24
N GLU A 725 -27.25 48.28 10.34
CA GLU A 725 -27.39 49.22 9.22
C GLU A 725 -26.22 49.19 8.21
N ASP A 726 -25.03 48.73 8.61
CA ASP A 726 -23.83 48.68 7.76
C ASP A 726 -23.66 47.34 7.01
N LEU A 727 -24.53 46.36 7.28
CA LEU A 727 -24.48 45.04 6.66
C LEU A 727 -25.23 45.01 5.32
N CYS A 728 -24.71 44.20 4.40
CA CYS A 728 -25.36 43.94 3.12
C CYS A 728 -26.64 43.16 3.33
N ILE A 729 -27.77 43.80 3.04
CA ILE A 729 -29.12 43.23 3.17
C ILE A 729 -29.32 42.00 2.27
N ILE A 730 -28.44 41.77 1.29
CA ILE A 730 -28.54 40.59 0.39
C ILE A 730 -28.00 39.32 1.06
N CYS A 731 -26.88 39.41 1.79
CA CYS A 731 -26.28 38.24 2.44
C CYS A 731 -26.31 38.27 3.96
N TYR A 732 -26.70 39.40 4.57
CA TYR A 732 -26.67 39.69 6.01
C TYR A 732 -25.34 39.38 6.72
N SER A 733 -24.27 39.18 5.96
CA SER A 733 -23.00 38.64 6.46
C SER A 733 -21.82 39.58 6.22
N ASN A 734 -21.78 40.26 5.06
CA ASN A 734 -20.69 41.14 4.69
C ASN A 734 -21.10 42.60 4.78
N LYS A 735 -20.18 43.51 5.13
CA LYS A 735 -20.45 44.96 5.12
C LYS A 735 -20.70 45.48 3.70
N ASN A 736 -21.54 46.53 3.63
CA ASN A 736 -21.75 47.31 2.42
C ASN A 736 -20.42 47.92 1.97
N SER A 737 -19.89 47.41 0.86
CA SER A 737 -18.57 47.79 0.32
C SER A 737 -18.65 48.42 -1.06
N VAL A 738 -19.79 48.28 -1.73
CA VAL A 738 -20.00 48.80 -3.08
C VAL A 738 -21.32 49.57 -3.18
N THR A 739 -21.34 50.56 -4.06
CA THR A 739 -22.51 51.40 -4.37
C THR A 739 -22.88 51.25 -5.85
N LEU A 740 -24.16 51.03 -6.12
CA LEU A 740 -24.72 50.83 -7.48
C LEU A 740 -25.19 52.15 -8.09
N ILE A 741 -24.69 52.53 -9.26
CA ILE A 741 -25.05 53.79 -9.94
C ILE A 741 -26.08 53.49 -11.05
N PRO A 742 -27.13 54.32 -11.25
CA PRO A 742 -27.38 55.63 -10.61
C PRO A 742 -28.18 55.59 -9.30
N CYS A 743 -28.75 54.44 -8.92
CA CYS A 743 -29.72 54.36 -7.83
C CYS A 743 -29.13 54.51 -6.40
N ARG A 744 -27.81 54.47 -6.26
CA ARG A 744 -27.03 54.60 -5.01
C ARG A 744 -27.35 53.59 -3.91
N HIS A 745 -27.98 52.47 -4.26
CA HIS A 745 -28.13 51.36 -3.32
C HIS A 745 -26.78 50.71 -3.05
N GLN A 746 -26.59 50.22 -1.83
CA GLN A 746 -25.35 49.61 -1.38
C GLN A 746 -25.52 48.11 -1.16
N CYS A 747 -24.47 47.36 -1.44
CA CYS A 747 -24.38 45.94 -1.10
C CYS A 747 -22.91 45.54 -0.89
N CYS A 748 -22.63 44.27 -0.63
CA CYS A 748 -21.27 43.77 -0.56
C CYS A 748 -20.73 43.36 -1.94
N LYS A 749 -19.40 43.47 -2.10
CA LYS A 749 -18.69 43.14 -3.34
C LYS A 749 -18.97 41.72 -3.85
N LEU A 750 -19.09 40.74 -2.95
CA LEU A 750 -19.37 39.35 -3.30
C LEU A 750 -20.77 39.17 -3.92
N CYS A 751 -21.80 39.77 -3.32
CA CYS A 751 -23.17 39.67 -3.83
C CYS A 751 -23.31 40.33 -5.20
N ILE A 752 -22.73 41.52 -5.41
CA ILE A 752 -22.82 42.16 -6.73
C ILE A 752 -22.06 41.38 -7.80
N ASN A 753 -20.86 40.86 -7.48
CA ASN A 753 -20.05 40.12 -8.45
C ASN A 753 -20.73 38.84 -8.92
N HIS A 754 -21.46 38.16 -8.04
CA HIS A 754 -22.24 36.99 -8.42
C HIS A 754 -23.48 37.38 -9.25
N HIS A 755 -24.14 38.48 -8.90
CA HIS A 755 -25.38 38.91 -9.55
C HIS A 755 -25.17 39.44 -10.96
N ILE A 756 -24.12 40.22 -11.20
CA ILE A 756 -23.81 40.79 -12.54
C ILE A 756 -23.50 39.73 -13.60
N LEU A 757 -23.18 38.49 -13.19
CA LEU A 757 -23.04 37.36 -14.12
C LEU A 757 -24.38 37.00 -14.78
N TYR A 758 -25.50 37.27 -14.09
CA TYR A 758 -26.84 36.87 -14.53
C TYR A 758 -27.77 38.05 -14.81
N SER A 759 -27.56 39.20 -14.16
CA SER A 759 -28.45 40.35 -14.26
C SER A 759 -27.74 41.68 -13.97
N ARG A 760 -27.89 42.67 -14.85
CA ARG A 760 -27.40 44.06 -14.63
C ARG A 760 -28.49 44.99 -14.09
N VAL A 761 -29.36 44.46 -13.23
CA VAL A 761 -30.48 45.18 -12.61
C VAL A 761 -30.29 45.23 -11.10
N CYS A 762 -30.53 46.38 -10.48
CA CYS A 762 -30.34 46.59 -9.05
C CYS A 762 -31.24 45.67 -8.22
N PHE A 763 -30.69 45.07 -7.15
CA PHE A 763 -31.42 44.19 -6.25
C PHE A 763 -32.68 44.83 -5.67
N TYR A 764 -32.58 46.12 -5.32
CA TYR A 764 -33.55 46.88 -4.54
C TYR A 764 -34.64 47.51 -5.41
N CYS A 765 -34.26 48.47 -6.26
CA CYS A 765 -35.22 49.24 -7.04
C CYS A 765 -35.54 48.62 -8.41
N LYS A 766 -34.88 47.50 -8.77
CA LYS A 766 -34.98 46.88 -10.09
C LYS A 766 -34.67 47.82 -11.27
N GLY A 767 -33.96 48.94 -11.01
CA GLY A 767 -33.44 49.83 -12.04
C GLY A 767 -32.13 49.30 -12.65
N ARG A 768 -31.80 49.73 -13.87
CA ARG A 768 -30.55 49.37 -14.56
C ARG A 768 -29.32 49.84 -13.76
N ILE A 769 -28.30 48.98 -13.68
CA ILE A 769 -26.98 49.32 -13.11
C ILE A 769 -26.08 49.77 -14.26
N GLU A 770 -25.58 51.00 -14.18
CA GLU A 770 -24.64 51.58 -15.15
C GLU A 770 -23.19 51.36 -14.73
N SER A 771 -22.91 51.50 -13.43
CA SER A 771 -21.58 51.20 -12.88
C SER A 771 -21.68 50.80 -11.40
N VAL A 772 -20.64 50.11 -10.94
CA VAL A 772 -20.45 49.70 -9.54
C VAL A 772 -19.18 50.35 -9.04
N VAL A 773 -19.30 51.16 -7.99
CA VAL A 773 -18.18 51.92 -7.41
C VAL A 773 -17.94 51.52 -5.96
N ASP A 774 -16.72 51.72 -5.48
CA ASP A 774 -16.39 51.50 -4.06
C ASP A 774 -17.11 52.53 -3.17
N THR A 775 -17.74 52.07 -2.09
CA THR A 775 -18.49 52.94 -1.17
C THR A 775 -17.59 53.93 -0.42
N ASN A 776 -16.34 53.55 -0.12
CA ASN A 776 -15.39 54.40 0.59
C ASN A 776 -14.65 55.36 -0.34
N ASN A 777 -14.61 55.05 -1.65
CA ASN A 777 -14.02 55.92 -2.65
C ASN A 777 -14.77 55.84 -3.99
N LEU A 778 -15.76 56.73 -4.14
CA LEU A 778 -16.64 56.82 -5.31
C LEU A 778 -15.90 57.08 -6.64
N SER A 779 -14.62 57.45 -6.62
CA SER A 779 -13.79 57.57 -7.82
C SER A 779 -13.23 56.23 -8.32
N THR A 780 -13.36 55.16 -7.53
CA THR A 780 -12.83 53.83 -7.85
C THR A 780 -13.95 52.99 -8.45
N VAL A 781 -13.92 52.84 -9.77
CA VAL A 781 -14.90 52.05 -10.51
C VAL A 781 -14.48 50.58 -10.49
N ILE A 782 -15.33 49.73 -9.92
CA ILE A 782 -15.11 48.28 -9.82
C ILE A 782 -15.62 47.59 -11.10
N HIS A 783 -16.80 48.00 -11.58
CA HIS A 783 -17.35 47.59 -12.87
C HIS A 783 -17.96 48.78 -13.58
N ASP A 784 -17.63 48.95 -14.86
CA ASP A 784 -18.22 49.97 -15.74
C ASP A 784 -18.98 49.26 -16.86
N PHE A 785 -20.30 49.42 -16.89
CA PHE A 785 -21.15 48.78 -17.89
C PHE A 785 -21.62 49.77 -18.97
N GLY A 786 -21.27 51.05 -18.86
CA GLY A 786 -21.62 52.10 -19.81
C GLY A 786 -23.10 52.08 -20.26
N THR A 787 -23.33 52.33 -21.55
CA THR A 787 -24.67 52.27 -22.16
C THR A 787 -25.03 50.89 -22.72
N GLU A 788 -24.26 49.83 -22.41
CA GLU A 788 -24.51 48.49 -22.94
C GLU A 788 -25.79 47.85 -22.36
N PRO A 789 -26.68 47.30 -23.20
CA PRO A 789 -27.89 46.65 -22.71
C PRO A 789 -27.52 45.47 -21.78
N PRO A 790 -28.34 45.21 -20.74
CA PRO A 790 -28.14 44.05 -19.87
C PRO A 790 -28.08 42.75 -20.70
N PRO A 791 -27.28 41.74 -20.30
CA PRO A 791 -27.32 40.43 -20.93
C PRO A 791 -28.77 39.93 -20.89
N LEU A 792 -29.30 39.60 -22.07
CA LEU A 792 -30.63 39.01 -22.20
C LEU A 792 -30.60 37.66 -21.48
N SER A 793 -31.45 37.54 -20.46
CA SER A 793 -31.73 36.28 -19.75
C SER A 793 -32.29 35.22 -20.68
#